data_AF-A0A7Y2G3E3-F1
#
_entry.id   AF-A0A7Y2G3E3-F1
#
_cell.length_a   1.000
_cell.length_b   1.000
_cell.length_c   1.000
_cell.angle_alpha   90.00
_cell.angle_beta   90.00
_cell.angle_gamma   90.00
#
_symmetry.space_group_name_H-M   'P 1'
#
loop_
_entity.id
_entity.type
_entity.pdbx_description
1 polymer ?
#
loop_
_entity_poly.entity_id
_entity_poly.type
_entity_poly.pdbx_seq_one_letter_code
_entity_poly.pdbx_strand_id
1 'polypeptide(L)'
;MQIHEVIVDNDTVQDVGVYGDNAGALTSDEESNSTVAGHSAVGEAPLGQTRSESFASATYSEMGFESSSADTSNIGFRIPAGPLEEGDNPFAAGTFRVLPAGDSVYATVEWSPEIPEQGEYAVHVSYGSLDDKEFDCVSDARYVVEHMGGHTAFSVNQCISAGTWVYLGQFAFPSGHSPDSARVWLSNEGSTVSRRVTADAVRFGGGMGSVARGGSVSGRPRYLEGARYYLQYAGIPDSLVFDVWDSGDYVDDYRSRGEWVNYLVGAPFGPNVQRTVPGLNVPVDLSLAFHTDAGMAQSDTTIGTLLIYSSTGAEGDREFPDGVSRLANRDLADILQTEIVEDMRRIADRNWPRRPLWDRDYSEAVRPNVPSALLELLAHQNFTDMKFALDPRFRFAISRSIYKGIGRFLAFQAGQPFVAQPLPVSHFAVERSDDSVELSWRAVDDSLEASASPEAFVVYRRVDDGGWDNGVLVSDQYVRLDAPPIGHIHSYRVHALNRGGLSFPSETLAVGRAANDKGHILVVSAFDRIAGPEWFDEGSIAGFPDWLDHGVADRFDISRTGPQYRFTKTVPWTDDDAPGFGASHASNESEVVRGNTFDFAFTHGKSILDAGYSFASVSDEVFESSQRSWSQYAVLDLLLGEEKRTPWPKGVSPPQYDAFPFPLRDELERFSRRGGG
;
A
#
# COMPACT_ATOMS: atom_id res chain seq x y z
N MET A 1 5.20 -2.20 5.39
CA MET A 1 5.58 -0.94 4.74
C MET A 1 6.62 -0.25 5.62
N GLN A 2 7.81 -0.04 5.10
CA GLN A 2 8.90 0.61 5.84
C GLN A 2 8.85 2.14 5.69
N ILE A 3 8.97 2.86 6.81
CA ILE A 3 9.05 4.33 6.86
C ILE A 3 10.45 4.82 6.43
N HIS A 4 11.47 3.98 6.61
CA HIS A 4 12.81 4.23 6.10
C HIS A 4 12.80 4.53 4.61
N GLU A 5 13.61 5.50 4.19
CA GLU A 5 13.80 5.87 2.80
C GLU A 5 15.27 5.78 2.44
N VAL A 6 15.53 5.15 1.31
CA VAL A 6 16.84 5.13 0.66
C VAL A 6 16.64 5.60 -0.77
N ILE A 7 17.41 6.59 -1.19
CA ILE A 7 17.41 7.09 -2.57
C ILE A 7 18.81 6.88 -3.12
N VAL A 8 18.87 6.36 -4.34
CA VAL A 8 20.10 6.25 -5.12
C VAL A 8 19.90 7.10 -6.37
N ASP A 9 20.69 8.16 -6.53
CA ASP A 9 20.67 9.01 -7.72
C ASP A 9 21.97 8.83 -8.54
N ASN A 10 22.01 9.40 -9.74
CA ASN A 10 23.16 9.32 -10.64
C ASN A 10 24.24 10.40 -10.38
N ASP A 11 23.98 11.33 -9.45
CA ASP A 11 24.85 12.44 -9.08
C ASP A 11 25.74 12.04 -7.87
N THR A 12 25.38 11.01 -7.12
CA THR A 12 26.13 10.47 -5.96
C THR A 12 27.25 9.49 -6.32
N VAL A 13 27.84 9.59 -7.52
CA VAL A 13 28.95 8.73 -7.94
C VAL A 13 30.14 8.85 -6.97
N GLN A 14 30.40 7.81 -6.17
CA GLN A 14 31.75 7.56 -5.69
C GLN A 14 32.57 7.06 -6.87
N ASP A 15 33.48 7.90 -7.37
CA ASP A 15 34.55 7.49 -8.25
C ASP A 15 35.25 6.26 -7.66
N VAL A 16 35.09 5.09 -8.28
CA VAL A 16 35.94 3.93 -8.01
C VAL A 16 37.29 4.17 -8.68
N GLY A 17 38.03 5.14 -8.14
CA GLY A 17 39.37 5.51 -8.54
C GLY A 17 40.41 4.85 -7.63
N VAL A 18 41.10 3.84 -8.15
CA VAL A 18 42.26 3.19 -7.53
C VAL A 18 43.35 4.23 -7.23
N TYR A 19 43.52 4.60 -5.96
CA TYR A 19 44.76 5.13 -5.38
C TYR A 19 44.79 4.62 -3.92
N GLY A 20 45.71 3.74 -3.52
CA GLY A 20 47.15 3.97 -3.52
C GLY A 20 47.52 4.48 -2.13
N ASP A 21 48.08 3.58 -1.30
CA ASP A 21 48.56 3.82 0.06
C ASP A 21 49.10 5.23 0.31
N ASN A 22 48.72 5.83 1.45
CA ASN A 22 49.70 6.45 2.33
C ASN A 22 49.13 6.66 3.75
N ALA A 23 49.68 5.88 4.68
CA ALA A 23 49.60 6.11 6.10
C ALA A 23 50.29 7.44 6.47
N GLY A 24 49.62 8.22 7.32
CA GLY A 24 50.16 9.43 7.92
C GLY A 24 49.59 9.61 9.31
N ALA A 25 50.21 8.94 10.29
CA ALA A 25 49.94 9.11 11.70
C ALA A 25 50.38 10.49 12.18
N LEU A 26 49.55 11.19 12.95
CA LEU A 26 50.00 12.15 13.98
C LEU A 26 49.06 12.12 15.19
N THR A 27 49.69 11.83 16.31
CA THR A 27 49.24 11.73 17.71
C THR A 27 49.30 13.08 18.43
N SER A 28 48.42 13.31 19.42
CA SER A 28 48.67 13.90 20.76
C SER A 28 47.33 14.45 21.31
N ASP A 29 46.72 13.83 22.33
CA ASP A 29 46.94 14.03 23.78
C ASP A 29 46.65 15.47 24.28
N GLU A 30 45.63 15.64 25.12
CA GLU A 30 45.81 16.10 26.52
C GLU A 30 44.50 16.05 27.35
N GLU A 31 44.65 15.52 28.57
CA GLU A 31 43.66 15.39 29.64
C GLU A 31 43.41 16.73 30.37
N SER A 32 42.24 16.87 31.02
CA SER A 32 42.23 17.34 32.43
C SER A 32 40.95 16.93 33.17
N ASN A 33 41.16 16.37 34.37
CA ASN A 33 40.20 15.94 35.39
C ASN A 33 39.57 17.12 36.17
N SER A 34 38.33 16.96 36.65
CA SER A 34 38.03 16.98 38.12
C SER A 34 36.58 16.59 38.45
N THR A 35 36.46 15.90 39.59
CA THR A 35 35.29 15.26 40.22
C THR A 35 34.44 16.19 41.10
N VAL A 36 33.14 15.88 41.28
CA VAL A 36 32.46 15.44 42.55
C VAL A 36 30.92 15.43 42.40
N ALA A 37 30.30 14.47 43.11
CA ALA A 37 28.95 13.92 43.01
C ALA A 37 27.74 14.75 43.50
N GLY A 38 26.52 14.36 43.06
CA GLY A 38 25.29 14.57 43.84
C GLY A 38 23.94 14.53 43.08
N HIS A 39 23.26 13.38 43.13
CA HIS A 39 21.78 13.17 43.19
C HIS A 39 20.83 13.59 42.03
N SER A 40 20.14 12.57 41.50
CA SER A 40 18.74 12.47 41.03
C SER A 40 18.11 13.60 40.20
N ALA A 41 17.76 13.30 38.94
CA ALA A 41 16.41 13.47 38.39
C ALA A 41 16.34 12.94 36.95
N VAL A 42 15.14 12.46 36.62
CA VAL A 42 14.57 12.11 35.31
C VAL A 42 15.04 13.04 34.19
N GLY A 43 15.44 12.46 33.06
CA GLY A 43 15.66 13.18 31.80
C GLY A 43 15.31 12.29 30.62
N GLU A 44 14.12 12.50 30.07
CA GLU A 44 13.75 12.05 28.74
C GLU A 44 14.74 12.64 27.72
N ALA A 45 15.26 11.81 26.84
CA ALA A 45 16.08 12.26 25.72
C ALA A 45 15.17 12.90 24.65
N PRO A 46 15.52 14.07 24.08
CA PRO A 46 14.76 14.62 22.97
C PRO A 46 14.94 13.76 21.73
N LEU A 47 13.82 13.29 21.17
CA LEU A 47 13.68 13.02 19.74
C LEU A 47 14.00 14.31 18.98
N GLY A 48 14.91 14.24 18.00
CA GLY A 48 15.15 15.36 17.08
C GLY A 48 16.59 15.53 16.64
N GLN A 49 17.04 14.62 15.77
CA GLN A 49 18.01 14.88 14.69
C GLN A 49 18.19 13.59 13.89
N THR A 50 17.32 13.35 12.92
CA THR A 50 17.64 12.40 11.84
C THR A 50 18.52 13.14 10.86
N ARG A 51 19.83 12.92 10.95
CA ARG A 51 20.72 13.12 9.80
C ARG A 51 20.16 12.30 8.64
N SER A 52 20.21 12.83 7.44
CA SER A 52 20.34 11.97 6.26
C SER A 52 21.61 11.15 6.49
N GLU A 53 21.47 9.91 6.95
CA GLU A 53 22.62 9.02 6.99
C GLU A 53 22.98 8.74 5.53
N SER A 54 24.09 9.33 5.08
CA SER A 54 24.72 8.90 3.84
C SER A 54 25.20 7.48 4.07
N PHE A 55 24.38 6.50 3.74
CA PHE A 55 24.75 5.10 3.73
C PHE A 55 25.91 4.93 2.74
N ALA A 56 27.12 4.76 3.27
CA ALA A 56 28.37 4.83 2.53
C ALA A 56 28.57 3.69 1.53
N SER A 57 27.56 2.82 1.34
CA SER A 57 27.61 1.70 0.40
C SER A 57 26.48 1.64 -0.64
N ALA A 58 25.57 2.62 -0.71
CA ALA A 58 24.65 2.70 -1.85
C ALA A 58 25.45 3.01 -3.14
N THR A 59 25.21 2.27 -4.22
CA THR A 59 25.98 2.39 -5.46
C THR A 59 25.11 2.64 -6.67
N TYR A 60 25.63 3.51 -7.53
CA TYR A 60 25.15 3.77 -8.88
C TYR A 60 26.24 3.30 -9.86
N SER A 61 25.86 2.55 -10.90
CA SER A 61 26.82 2.13 -11.93
C SER A 61 26.24 2.15 -13.34
N GLU A 62 27.12 2.40 -14.29
CA GLU A 62 26.82 2.52 -15.71
C GLU A 62 27.69 1.53 -16.50
N MET A 63 27.08 0.74 -17.39
CA MET A 63 27.80 -0.12 -18.34
C MET A 63 27.39 0.26 -19.77
N GLY A 64 28.36 0.32 -20.69
CA GLY A 64 28.09 0.62 -22.10
C GLY A 64 27.84 2.09 -22.42
N PHE A 65 28.05 2.99 -21.46
CA PHE A 65 28.04 4.44 -21.66
C PHE A 65 29.39 4.92 -22.23
N GLU A 66 29.37 5.64 -23.35
CA GLU A 66 30.57 6.35 -23.82
C GLU A 66 30.85 7.55 -22.89
N SER A 67 32.09 7.68 -22.40
CA SER A 67 32.51 8.63 -21.36
C SER A 67 32.44 10.13 -21.74
N SER A 68 31.70 10.50 -22.78
CA SER A 68 31.67 11.87 -23.33
C SER A 68 30.27 12.46 -23.59
N SER A 69 29.19 11.86 -23.06
CA SER A 69 27.82 12.35 -23.31
C SER A 69 26.95 12.54 -22.06
N ALA A 70 27.54 12.80 -20.90
CA ALA A 70 26.80 13.35 -19.77
C ALA A 70 26.43 14.80 -20.13
N ASP A 71 25.34 14.97 -20.85
CA ASP A 71 24.77 16.28 -21.13
C ASP A 71 24.26 16.88 -19.82
N THR A 72 25.09 17.75 -19.23
CA THR A 72 24.78 18.45 -17.97
C THR A 72 23.70 19.51 -18.12
N SER A 73 23.12 19.70 -19.32
CA SER A 73 21.98 20.60 -19.52
C SER A 73 20.64 19.94 -19.18
N ASN A 74 20.62 18.62 -19.06
CA ASN A 74 19.43 17.84 -18.73
C ASN A 74 19.14 17.90 -17.23
N ILE A 75 17.99 18.48 -16.88
CA ILE A 75 17.56 18.73 -15.52
C ILE A 75 16.87 17.48 -14.95
N GLY A 76 17.38 16.94 -13.83
CA GLY A 76 16.89 15.73 -13.17
C GLY A 76 16.80 15.84 -11.65
N PHE A 77 16.64 14.69 -10.97
CA PHE A 77 16.55 14.63 -9.52
C PHE A 77 17.92 14.76 -8.86
N ARG A 78 17.97 15.48 -7.74
CA ARG A 78 19.10 15.44 -6.81
C ARG A 78 18.59 15.28 -5.39
N ILE A 79 19.26 14.40 -4.63
CA ILE A 79 19.00 14.25 -3.19
C ILE A 79 19.21 15.62 -2.49
N PRO A 80 18.20 16.18 -1.80
CA PRO A 80 18.36 17.44 -1.09
C PRO A 80 19.44 17.38 -0.01
N ALA A 81 20.31 18.38 0.06
CA ALA A 81 21.36 18.47 1.09
C ALA A 81 20.82 18.81 2.49
N GLY A 82 19.54 19.18 2.58
CA GLY A 82 18.81 19.53 3.79
C GLY A 82 17.31 19.59 3.50
N PRO A 83 16.50 20.12 4.43
CA PRO A 83 15.09 20.36 4.18
C PRO A 83 14.85 21.20 2.92
N LEU A 84 13.78 20.90 2.19
CA LEU A 84 13.32 21.70 1.05
C LEU A 84 12.65 22.97 1.57
N GLU A 85 13.13 24.13 1.15
CA GLU A 85 12.56 25.43 1.45
C GLU A 85 11.54 25.85 0.39
N GLU A 86 10.82 26.95 0.60
CA GLU A 86 9.85 27.46 -0.37
C GLU A 86 10.50 27.72 -1.75
N GLY A 87 9.88 27.19 -2.81
CA GLY A 87 10.39 27.29 -4.18
C GLY A 87 11.42 26.23 -4.59
N ASP A 88 11.90 25.42 -3.65
CA ASP A 88 12.81 24.33 -3.98
C ASP A 88 12.07 23.22 -4.75
N ASN A 89 12.66 22.78 -5.86
CA ASN A 89 12.22 21.63 -6.63
C ASN A 89 13.40 20.64 -6.76
N PRO A 90 13.35 19.45 -6.14
CA PRO A 90 14.45 18.50 -6.18
C PRO A 90 14.66 17.89 -7.58
N PHE A 91 13.63 17.87 -8.43
CA PHE A 91 13.71 17.47 -9.83
C PHE A 91 14.22 18.58 -10.76
N ALA A 92 14.54 19.76 -10.21
CA ALA A 92 15.19 20.84 -10.91
C ALA A 92 16.68 20.99 -10.55
N ALA A 93 17.20 20.11 -9.70
CA ALA A 93 18.48 20.31 -9.02
C ALA A 93 19.59 19.34 -9.47
N GLY A 94 19.25 18.23 -10.14
CA GLY A 94 20.21 17.19 -10.56
C GLY A 94 20.33 17.03 -12.07
N THR A 95 20.87 15.89 -12.49
CA THR A 95 21.01 15.52 -13.90
C THR A 95 20.35 14.17 -14.20
N PHE A 96 20.08 13.88 -15.48
CA PHE A 96 19.71 12.53 -15.92
C PHE A 96 20.58 12.04 -17.06
N ARG A 97 20.68 10.72 -17.22
CA ARG A 97 21.39 10.08 -18.33
C ARG A 97 20.44 9.79 -19.47
N VAL A 98 20.98 9.79 -20.69
CA VAL A 98 20.25 9.55 -21.93
C VAL A 98 20.97 8.48 -22.73
N LEU A 99 20.22 7.47 -23.18
CA LEU A 99 20.72 6.35 -23.95
C LEU A 99 19.86 6.16 -25.21
N PRO A 100 20.44 5.83 -26.37
CA PRO A 100 19.66 5.33 -27.49
C PRO A 100 19.07 3.95 -27.20
N ALA A 101 17.80 3.76 -27.51
CA ALA A 101 17.14 2.47 -27.46
C ALA A 101 17.69 1.54 -28.54
N GLY A 102 17.95 0.29 -28.15
CA GLY A 102 18.46 -0.78 -29.02
C GLY A 102 17.54 -1.99 -29.05
N ASP A 103 17.69 -2.80 -30.10
CA ASP A 103 17.03 -4.10 -30.25
C ASP A 103 17.71 -5.22 -29.42
N SER A 104 18.81 -4.88 -28.75
CA SER A 104 19.61 -5.73 -27.88
C SER A 104 20.22 -4.91 -26.76
N VAL A 105 20.47 -5.56 -25.63
CA VAL A 105 21.12 -4.93 -24.47
C VAL A 105 22.61 -4.72 -24.79
N TYR A 106 23.03 -3.47 -24.83
CA TYR A 106 24.45 -3.07 -24.89
C TYR A 106 24.81 -1.98 -23.87
N ALA A 107 23.82 -1.40 -23.19
CA ALA A 107 24.03 -0.45 -22.10
C ALA A 107 23.01 -0.67 -20.97
N THR A 108 23.48 -0.53 -19.73
CA THR A 108 22.67 -0.67 -18.51
C THR A 108 23.03 0.36 -17.45
N VAL A 109 22.03 0.73 -16.64
CA VAL A 109 22.18 1.54 -15.42
C VAL A 109 21.69 0.72 -14.24
N GLU A 110 22.44 0.72 -13.14
CA GLU A 110 22.10 -0.02 -11.93
C GLU A 110 22.12 0.89 -10.70
N TRP A 111 21.09 0.74 -9.85
CA TRP A 111 20.96 1.38 -8.54
C TRP A 111 20.85 0.29 -7.46
N SER A 112 21.85 0.21 -6.58
CA SER A 112 21.92 -0.76 -5.49
C SER A 112 21.89 -0.03 -4.14
N PRO A 113 20.77 -0.09 -3.39
CA PRO A 113 20.65 0.56 -2.09
C PRO A 113 21.38 -0.20 -0.99
N GLU A 114 21.70 0.50 0.10
CA GLU A 114 21.98 -0.12 1.40
C GLU A 114 20.69 -0.08 2.23
N ILE A 115 20.05 -1.23 2.42
CA ILE A 115 18.75 -1.31 3.08
C ILE A 115 18.94 -1.35 4.61
N PRO A 116 18.36 -0.43 5.39
CA PRO A 116 18.62 -0.35 6.83
C PRO A 116 18.14 -1.59 7.61
N GLU A 117 16.97 -2.11 7.23
CA GLU A 117 16.32 -3.26 7.85
C GLU A 117 15.66 -4.14 6.80
N GLN A 118 15.76 -5.46 6.93
CA GLN A 118 15.01 -6.38 6.09
C GLN A 118 13.50 -6.08 6.18
N GLY A 119 12.84 -6.00 5.04
CA GLY A 119 11.41 -5.73 5.02
C GLY A 119 10.89 -5.36 3.65
N GLU A 120 9.61 -4.97 3.62
CA GLU A 120 8.95 -4.55 2.40
C GLU A 120 9.06 -3.04 2.17
N TYR A 121 9.64 -2.67 1.02
CA TYR A 121 9.84 -1.28 0.60
C TYR A 121 9.10 -1.02 -0.71
N ALA A 122 8.42 0.13 -0.77
CA ALA A 122 7.84 0.64 -2.00
C ALA A 122 8.97 1.17 -2.91
N VAL A 123 9.06 0.68 -4.14
CA VAL A 123 10.09 1.09 -5.11
C VAL A 123 9.47 2.08 -6.09
N HIS A 124 10.13 3.22 -6.23
CA HIS A 124 9.79 4.23 -7.23
C HIS A 124 11.02 4.54 -8.08
N VAL A 125 10.79 4.86 -9.34
CA VAL A 125 11.82 5.32 -10.27
C VAL A 125 11.49 6.74 -10.73
N SER A 126 12.51 7.49 -11.12
CA SER A 126 12.36 8.72 -11.89
C SER A 126 13.15 8.64 -13.18
N TYR A 127 12.78 9.51 -14.11
CA TYR A 127 13.44 9.61 -15.41
C TYR A 127 13.22 11.01 -16.00
N GLY A 128 14.15 11.42 -16.86
CA GLY A 128 14.18 12.75 -17.46
C GLY A 128 13.14 12.95 -18.55
N SER A 129 12.65 14.18 -18.67
CA SER A 129 11.79 14.60 -19.78
C SER A 129 12.65 15.01 -20.98
N LEU A 130 12.28 14.53 -22.18
CA LEU A 130 12.89 14.94 -23.43
C LEU A 130 12.05 16.03 -24.11
N ASP A 131 12.70 16.92 -24.87
CA ASP A 131 12.04 18.06 -25.52
C ASP A 131 10.93 17.63 -26.50
N ASP A 132 11.18 16.58 -27.28
CA ASP A 132 10.22 16.01 -28.20
C ASP A 132 9.73 14.63 -27.71
N LYS A 133 8.70 14.64 -26.87
CA LYS A 133 8.10 13.42 -26.33
C LYS A 133 7.39 12.56 -27.40
N GLU A 134 7.07 13.06 -28.59
CA GLU A 134 6.40 12.23 -29.60
C GLU A 134 7.41 11.35 -30.34
N PHE A 135 8.60 11.91 -30.61
CA PHE A 135 9.60 11.26 -31.44
C PHE A 135 10.79 10.71 -30.66
N ASP A 136 11.07 11.21 -29.46
CA ASP A 136 12.32 10.90 -28.76
C ASP A 136 12.21 9.96 -27.57
N CYS A 137 11.05 9.81 -26.89
CA CYS A 137 10.96 8.94 -25.71
C CYS A 137 10.43 7.54 -26.00
N VAL A 138 10.91 6.58 -25.22
CA VAL A 138 10.46 5.18 -25.25
C VAL A 138 9.17 4.99 -24.43
N SER A 139 8.26 4.14 -24.90
CA SER A 139 7.01 3.81 -24.18
C SER A 139 7.10 2.51 -23.37
N ASP A 140 8.23 1.81 -23.47
CA ASP A 140 8.45 0.46 -22.98
C ASP A 140 9.86 0.28 -22.38
N ALA A 141 10.37 1.30 -21.67
CA ALA A 141 11.65 1.21 -20.98
C ALA A 141 11.65 0.03 -20.00
N ARG A 142 12.64 -0.86 -20.13
CA ARG A 142 12.72 -2.08 -19.33
C ARG A 142 13.48 -1.84 -18.03
N TYR A 143 12.73 -1.80 -16.93
CA TYR A 143 13.26 -1.82 -15.57
C TYR A 143 13.16 -3.23 -14.98
N VAL A 144 14.12 -3.61 -14.14
CA VAL A 144 14.09 -4.87 -13.38
C VAL A 144 14.43 -4.58 -11.93
N VAL A 145 13.60 -5.06 -11.02
CA VAL A 145 13.83 -5.02 -9.58
C VAL A 145 14.32 -6.41 -9.15
N GLU A 146 15.54 -6.50 -8.63
CA GLU A 146 16.08 -7.67 -7.93
C GLU A 146 15.67 -7.59 -6.45
N HIS A 147 14.98 -8.60 -5.95
CA HIS A 147 14.43 -8.64 -4.59
C HIS A 147 14.56 -10.06 -4.00
N MET A 148 14.20 -10.25 -2.73
CA MET A 148 14.32 -11.55 -2.04
C MET A 148 13.49 -12.69 -2.67
N GLY A 149 12.59 -12.39 -3.61
CA GLY A 149 11.74 -13.35 -4.32
C GLY A 149 12.24 -13.69 -5.73
N GLY A 150 13.38 -13.12 -6.15
CA GLY A 150 13.90 -13.20 -7.52
C GLY A 150 13.93 -11.83 -8.17
N HIS A 151 13.45 -11.74 -9.41
CA HIS A 151 13.40 -10.48 -10.14
C HIS A 151 12.01 -10.23 -10.73
N THR A 152 11.58 -8.98 -10.75
CA THR A 152 10.37 -8.54 -11.46
C THR A 152 10.73 -7.50 -12.51
N ALA A 153 10.29 -7.73 -13.75
CA ALA A 153 10.52 -6.81 -14.87
C ALA A 153 9.29 -5.94 -15.14
N PHE A 154 9.53 -4.67 -15.46
CA PHE A 154 8.54 -3.66 -15.77
C PHE A 154 8.81 -3.03 -17.13
N SER A 155 7.73 -2.79 -17.88
CA SER A 155 7.75 -1.96 -19.09
C SER A 155 7.17 -0.59 -18.73
N VAL A 156 8.03 0.42 -18.64
CA VAL A 156 7.68 1.76 -18.18
C VAL A 156 7.58 2.73 -19.36
N ASN A 157 6.48 3.47 -19.44
CA ASN A 157 6.29 4.50 -20.46
C ASN A 157 6.98 5.80 -20.05
N GLN A 158 8.16 6.07 -20.60
CA GLN A 158 8.93 7.29 -20.29
C GLN A 158 8.41 8.54 -21.03
N CYS A 159 7.35 8.41 -21.84
CA CYS A 159 6.68 9.53 -22.49
C CYS A 159 5.65 10.24 -21.61
N ILE A 160 5.43 9.73 -20.40
CA ILE A 160 4.51 10.27 -19.39
C ILE A 160 5.22 10.31 -18.03
N SER A 161 4.76 11.13 -17.09
CA SER A 161 5.28 11.17 -15.70
C SER A 161 6.79 11.43 -15.55
N ALA A 162 7.42 12.09 -16.52
CA ALA A 162 8.83 12.46 -16.41
C ALA A 162 9.05 13.58 -15.37
N GLY A 163 10.18 13.57 -14.68
CA GLY A 163 10.51 14.58 -13.65
C GLY A 163 9.67 14.45 -12.37
N THR A 164 9.20 13.24 -12.04
CA THR A 164 8.54 12.94 -10.77
C THR A 164 8.74 11.46 -10.40
N TRP A 165 8.16 11.01 -9.28
CA TRP A 165 8.26 9.63 -8.81
C TRP A 165 7.20 8.73 -9.44
N VAL A 166 7.64 7.62 -10.06
CA VAL A 166 6.78 6.58 -10.66
C VAL A 166 6.90 5.28 -9.86
N TYR A 167 5.79 4.81 -9.29
CA TYR A 167 5.74 3.61 -8.47
C TYR A 167 5.81 2.32 -9.31
N LEU A 168 6.71 1.40 -8.97
CA LEU A 168 6.82 0.08 -9.60
C LEU A 168 6.13 -1.03 -8.80
N GLY A 169 6.18 -0.97 -7.47
CA GLY A 169 5.68 -2.04 -6.62
C GLY A 169 6.29 -2.03 -5.22
N GLN A 170 5.89 -2.99 -4.40
CA GLN A 170 6.43 -3.21 -3.06
C GLN A 170 7.11 -4.57 -3.03
N PHE A 171 8.36 -4.59 -2.58
CA PHE A 171 9.21 -5.78 -2.62
C PHE A 171 9.93 -5.99 -1.29
N ALA A 172 10.18 -7.25 -0.97
CA ALA A 172 10.99 -7.64 0.18
C ALA A 172 12.49 -7.55 -0.17
N PHE A 173 13.26 -6.82 0.63
CA PHE A 173 14.71 -6.70 0.50
C PHE A 173 15.40 -7.14 1.80
N PRO A 174 16.60 -7.76 1.73
CA PRO A 174 17.39 -8.04 2.91
C PRO A 174 18.00 -6.74 3.46
N SER A 175 18.46 -6.74 4.72
CA SER A 175 19.26 -5.63 5.23
C SER A 175 20.67 -5.58 4.63
N GLY A 176 21.29 -4.40 4.67
CA GLY A 176 22.61 -4.13 4.12
C GLY A 176 22.61 -3.94 2.60
N HIS A 177 23.81 -3.94 2.02
CA HIS A 177 24.03 -3.83 0.59
C HIS A 177 24.15 -5.23 -0.05
N SER A 178 23.12 -5.64 -0.79
CA SER A 178 23.02 -6.99 -1.40
C SER A 178 22.52 -6.92 -2.85
N PRO A 179 23.34 -6.54 -3.84
CA PRO A 179 22.90 -6.30 -5.23
C PRO A 179 22.16 -7.46 -5.91
N ASP A 180 22.48 -8.71 -5.54
CA ASP A 180 21.82 -9.91 -6.08
C ASP A 180 20.34 -10.05 -5.65
N SER A 181 19.92 -9.30 -4.62
CA SER A 181 18.58 -9.37 -4.03
C SER A 181 18.04 -8.01 -3.56
N ALA A 182 18.72 -6.92 -3.94
CA ALA A 182 18.37 -5.52 -3.66
C ALA A 182 19.06 -4.62 -4.70
N ARG A 183 18.43 -4.50 -5.87
CA ARG A 183 18.89 -3.64 -6.97
C ARG A 183 17.74 -3.30 -7.90
N VAL A 184 17.78 -2.12 -8.49
CA VAL A 184 17.00 -1.80 -9.67
C VAL A 184 17.96 -1.58 -10.83
N TRP A 185 17.69 -2.17 -11.99
CA TRP A 185 18.45 -1.86 -13.19
C TRP A 185 17.56 -1.57 -14.38
N LEU A 186 18.07 -0.71 -15.25
CA LEU A 186 17.45 -0.26 -16.49
C LEU A 186 18.38 -0.65 -17.64
N SER A 187 17.81 -1.14 -18.73
CA SER A 187 18.58 -1.39 -19.97
C SER A 187 18.11 -0.49 -21.10
N ASN A 188 18.97 -0.37 -22.11
CA ASN A 188 18.64 0.31 -23.35
C ASN A 188 17.72 -0.51 -24.29
N GLU A 189 17.30 -1.72 -23.90
CA GLU A 189 16.38 -2.55 -24.69
C GLU A 189 15.02 -1.86 -24.84
N GLY A 190 14.51 -1.79 -26.08
CA GLY A 190 13.18 -1.25 -26.36
C GLY A 190 12.67 -1.63 -27.75
N SER A 191 11.35 -1.66 -27.91
CA SER A 191 10.71 -2.06 -29.18
C SER A 191 10.86 -1.02 -30.30
N THR A 192 11.13 0.24 -29.96
CA THR A 192 11.27 1.34 -30.92
C THR A 192 12.72 1.81 -31.00
N VAL A 193 13.50 1.12 -31.84
CA VAL A 193 14.89 1.47 -32.16
C VAL A 193 14.97 2.95 -32.60
N SER A 194 16.01 3.65 -32.13
CA SER A 194 16.29 5.09 -32.35
C SER A 194 15.54 6.10 -31.46
N ARG A 195 14.63 5.66 -30.59
CA ARG A 195 14.17 6.51 -29.47
C ARG A 195 15.18 6.50 -28.32
N ARG A 196 14.94 7.27 -27.28
CA ARG A 196 15.85 7.46 -26.15
C ARG A 196 15.22 6.95 -24.85
N VAL A 197 16.04 6.25 -24.08
CA VAL A 197 15.81 5.81 -22.70
C VAL A 197 16.49 6.82 -21.79
N THR A 198 15.83 7.27 -20.73
CA THR A 198 16.42 8.17 -19.73
C THR A 198 16.51 7.51 -18.36
N ALA A 199 17.55 7.86 -17.58
CA ALA A 199 17.83 7.27 -16.27
C ALA A 199 18.18 8.37 -15.26
N ASP A 200 17.49 8.41 -14.12
CA ASP A 200 17.63 9.47 -13.12
C ASP A 200 17.90 8.88 -11.72
N ALA A 201 16.85 8.59 -10.93
CA ALA A 201 16.98 8.10 -9.56
C ALA A 201 16.00 6.96 -9.24
N VAL A 202 16.29 6.24 -8.15
CA VAL A 202 15.42 5.20 -7.58
C VAL A 202 15.24 5.44 -6.08
N ARG A 203 13.99 5.37 -5.62
CA ARG A 203 13.57 5.54 -4.22
C ARG A 203 13.00 4.24 -3.67
N PHE A 204 13.52 3.80 -2.53
CA PHE A 204 13.06 2.64 -1.77
C PHE A 204 12.44 3.12 -0.45
N GLY A 205 11.17 2.82 -0.22
CA GLY A 205 10.44 3.16 1.01
C GLY A 205 9.63 4.46 0.93
N GLY A 206 8.99 4.82 2.06
CA GLY A 206 8.02 5.92 2.15
C GLY A 206 8.61 7.27 2.61
N GLY A 207 9.60 7.23 3.50
CA GLY A 207 10.31 8.40 3.99
C GLY A 207 9.56 9.26 5.00
N MET A 208 10.32 10.20 5.56
CA MET A 208 9.82 11.24 6.46
C MET A 208 9.57 12.54 5.70
N GLY A 209 8.76 13.41 6.28
CA GLY A 209 8.56 14.77 5.80
C GLY A 209 9.86 15.55 5.72
N SER A 210 10.16 16.09 4.54
CA SER A 210 11.43 16.75 4.22
C SER A 210 11.27 18.21 3.80
N VAL A 211 10.05 18.74 3.77
CA VAL A 211 9.76 20.13 3.42
C VAL A 211 9.68 20.97 4.70
N ALA A 212 10.41 22.08 4.74
CA ALA A 212 10.42 22.99 5.88
C ALA A 212 9.26 24.00 5.82
N ARG A 213 8.61 24.22 6.96
CA ARG A 213 7.70 25.37 7.19
C ARG A 213 8.03 26.00 8.53
N GLY A 214 8.09 27.33 8.55
CA GLY A 214 8.49 28.07 9.75
C GLY A 214 9.91 27.71 10.25
N GLY A 215 10.78 27.21 9.36
CA GLY A 215 12.16 26.82 9.67
C GLY A 215 12.35 25.38 10.18
N SER A 216 11.32 24.53 10.10
CA SER A 216 11.41 23.12 10.53
C SER A 216 10.60 22.18 9.65
N VAL A 217 11.03 20.93 9.53
CA VAL A 217 10.22 19.84 8.97
C VAL A 217 9.18 19.33 9.97
N SER A 218 8.15 18.64 9.49
CA SER A 218 7.06 18.11 10.34
C SER A 218 7.49 17.08 11.39
N GLY A 219 8.58 16.35 11.11
CA GLY A 219 9.00 15.19 11.92
C GLY A 219 8.05 13.99 11.83
N ARG A 220 7.12 13.99 10.87
CA ARG A 220 6.13 12.92 10.65
C ARG A 220 6.47 12.11 9.39
N PRO A 221 6.03 10.85 9.29
CA PRO A 221 6.04 10.11 8.04
C PRO A 221 5.37 10.90 6.92
N ARG A 222 5.94 10.86 5.71
CA ARG A 222 5.49 11.68 4.58
C ARG A 222 4.02 11.43 4.20
N TYR A 223 3.52 10.22 4.41
CA TYR A 223 2.13 9.85 4.12
C TYR A 223 1.10 10.55 5.04
N LEU A 224 1.54 11.17 6.14
CA LEU A 224 0.68 11.95 7.05
C LEU A 224 0.66 13.45 6.72
N GLU A 225 1.50 13.91 5.81
CA GLU A 225 1.58 15.33 5.48
C GLU A 225 0.47 15.73 4.49
N GLY A 226 0.04 16.99 4.56
CA GLY A 226 -0.87 17.56 3.56
C GLY A 226 -0.29 17.51 2.14
N ALA A 227 -1.15 17.49 1.13
CA ALA A 227 -0.79 17.25 -0.26
C ALA A 227 0.34 18.17 -0.76
N ARG A 228 0.31 19.45 -0.38
CA ARG A 228 1.33 20.45 -0.80
C ARG A 228 2.77 20.00 -0.53
N TYR A 229 3.02 19.36 0.61
CA TYR A 229 4.35 18.92 1.02
C TYR A 229 4.87 17.83 0.09
N TYR A 230 4.01 16.86 -0.20
CA TYR A 230 4.31 15.80 -1.14
C TYR A 230 4.47 16.33 -2.56
N LEU A 231 3.62 17.27 -2.99
CA LEU A 231 3.67 17.84 -4.34
C LEU A 231 5.00 18.55 -4.59
N GLN A 232 5.48 19.35 -3.63
CA GLN A 232 6.80 19.97 -3.73
C GLN A 232 7.92 18.92 -3.78
N TYR A 233 7.89 17.94 -2.88
CA TYR A 233 8.87 16.84 -2.87
C TYR A 233 8.85 16.01 -4.18
N ALA A 234 7.69 15.89 -4.81
CA ALA A 234 7.49 15.19 -6.08
C ALA A 234 7.81 16.06 -7.31
N GLY A 235 8.35 17.27 -7.12
CA GLY A 235 8.79 18.16 -8.20
C GLY A 235 7.66 18.82 -8.98
N ILE A 236 6.44 18.82 -8.44
CA ILE A 236 5.30 19.51 -9.03
C ILE A 236 5.53 21.02 -8.92
N PRO A 237 5.24 21.83 -9.96
CA PRO A 237 5.52 23.26 -9.93
C PRO A 237 4.63 24.01 -8.93
N ASP A 238 5.26 24.85 -8.12
CA ASP A 238 4.58 25.87 -7.34
C ASP A 238 3.88 26.89 -8.25
N SER A 239 2.99 27.70 -7.67
CA SER A 239 2.20 28.77 -8.32
C SER A 239 1.26 28.35 -9.45
N LEU A 240 1.43 27.15 -10.01
CA LEU A 240 0.55 26.50 -10.98
C LEU A 240 -0.38 25.48 -10.32
N VAL A 241 0.13 24.72 -9.34
CA VAL A 241 -0.61 23.62 -8.70
C VAL A 241 -0.88 23.89 -7.21
N PHE A 242 0.14 24.33 -6.48
CA PHE A 242 0.04 24.69 -5.06
C PHE A 242 0.64 26.09 -4.82
N ASP A 243 0.38 26.70 -3.66
CA ASP A 243 0.70 28.11 -3.34
C ASP A 243 0.12 29.14 -4.31
N VAL A 244 -0.90 28.77 -5.08
CA VAL A 244 -1.45 29.59 -6.17
C VAL A 244 -2.12 30.90 -5.68
N TRP A 245 -2.56 30.94 -4.43
CA TRP A 245 -3.33 32.09 -3.88
C TRP A 245 -2.89 32.54 -2.48
N ASP A 246 -1.71 32.13 -1.99
CA ASP A 246 -1.22 32.44 -0.63
C ASP A 246 -2.30 32.26 0.45
N SER A 247 -2.94 31.08 0.45
CA SER A 247 -4.14 30.81 1.24
C SER A 247 -3.90 30.04 2.56
N GLY A 248 -2.63 29.86 2.93
CA GLY A 248 -2.20 29.00 4.04
C GLY A 248 -2.33 27.49 3.75
N ASP A 249 -1.68 26.67 4.58
CA ASP A 249 -1.48 25.23 4.34
C ASP A 249 -2.79 24.45 4.21
N TYR A 250 -3.77 24.73 5.08
CA TYR A 250 -5.04 24.00 5.09
C TYR A 250 -5.82 24.16 3.79
N VAL A 251 -5.90 25.39 3.26
CA VAL A 251 -6.63 25.66 2.02
C VAL A 251 -5.88 25.10 0.81
N ASP A 252 -4.55 25.18 0.86
CA ASP A 252 -3.69 24.71 -0.21
C ASP A 252 -3.69 23.18 -0.31
N ASP A 253 -3.79 22.46 0.81
CA ASP A 253 -3.89 21.00 0.86
C ASP A 253 -5.03 20.45 -0.01
N TYR A 254 -6.28 20.87 0.21
CA TYR A 254 -7.39 20.32 -0.57
C TYR A 254 -7.54 20.96 -1.95
N ARG A 255 -7.11 22.22 -2.16
CA ARG A 255 -7.22 22.89 -3.47
C ARG A 255 -6.23 22.38 -4.49
N SER A 256 -5.00 22.10 -4.05
CA SER A 256 -3.91 21.66 -4.94
C SER A 256 -4.20 20.29 -5.57
N ARG A 257 -4.94 19.41 -4.90
CA ARG A 257 -5.29 18.06 -5.40
C ARG A 257 -5.97 18.10 -6.78
N GLY A 258 -6.94 19.01 -6.96
CA GLY A 258 -7.63 19.17 -8.24
C GLY A 258 -6.73 19.73 -9.34
N GLU A 259 -5.82 20.65 -8.99
CA GLU A 259 -4.84 21.18 -9.96
C GLU A 259 -3.73 20.18 -10.27
N TRP A 260 -3.38 19.33 -9.32
CA TRP A 260 -2.43 18.25 -9.53
C TRP A 260 -2.98 17.26 -10.56
N VAL A 261 -4.26 16.87 -10.46
CA VAL A 261 -4.93 16.06 -11.50
C VAL A 261 -4.83 16.73 -12.87
N ASN A 262 -5.09 18.04 -12.94
CA ASN A 262 -4.99 18.79 -14.18
C ASN A 262 -3.55 18.82 -14.73
N TYR A 263 -2.55 18.95 -13.86
CA TYR A 263 -1.14 18.93 -14.23
C TYR A 263 -0.66 17.55 -14.69
N LEU A 264 -1.19 16.47 -14.10
CA LEU A 264 -0.93 15.11 -14.55
C LEU A 264 -1.32 14.96 -16.02
N VAL A 265 -2.54 15.37 -16.40
CA VAL A 265 -3.04 15.28 -17.78
C VAL A 265 -2.32 16.25 -18.71
N GLY A 266 -2.21 17.52 -18.31
CA GLY A 266 -1.64 18.56 -19.16
C GLY A 266 -2.59 19.02 -20.27
N ALA A 267 -2.08 19.79 -21.24
CA ALA A 267 -2.90 20.48 -22.23
C ALA A 267 -3.79 19.53 -23.05
N PRO A 268 -5.07 19.88 -23.30
CA PRO A 268 -5.77 21.12 -22.91
C PRO A 268 -6.42 21.07 -21.51
N PHE A 269 -6.13 20.05 -20.71
CA PHE A 269 -6.68 19.79 -19.38
C PHE A 269 -5.81 20.34 -18.24
N GLY A 270 -4.77 21.11 -18.55
CA GLY A 270 -3.81 21.65 -17.59
C GLY A 270 -4.46 22.48 -16.47
N PRO A 271 -3.72 22.84 -15.42
CA PRO A 271 -4.25 23.56 -14.26
C PRO A 271 -5.03 24.82 -14.63
N ASN A 272 -6.03 25.20 -13.83
CA ASN A 272 -6.96 26.28 -14.19
C ASN A 272 -6.28 27.64 -14.38
N VAL A 273 -5.12 27.87 -13.73
CA VAL A 273 -4.30 29.07 -13.96
C VAL A 273 -3.80 29.14 -15.40
N GLN A 274 -3.47 27.99 -16.00
CA GLN A 274 -2.94 27.90 -17.36
C GLN A 274 -3.21 26.50 -17.96
N ARG A 275 -4.39 26.32 -18.58
CA ARG A 275 -4.80 25.03 -19.18
C ARG A 275 -3.91 24.52 -20.32
N THR A 276 -3.09 25.41 -20.90
CA THR A 276 -2.22 25.11 -22.05
C THR A 276 -0.85 24.54 -21.67
N VAL A 277 -0.54 24.38 -20.38
CA VAL A 277 0.73 23.74 -19.97
C VAL A 277 0.77 22.29 -20.45
N PRO A 278 1.90 21.79 -20.97
CA PRO A 278 2.01 20.40 -21.42
C PRO A 278 1.77 19.36 -20.32
N GLY A 279 2.01 19.70 -19.05
CA GLY A 279 1.86 18.79 -17.91
C GLY A 279 2.72 17.53 -18.00
N LEU A 280 2.28 16.47 -17.34
CA LEU A 280 2.96 15.18 -17.30
C LEU A 280 2.44 14.15 -18.32
N ASN A 281 1.45 14.52 -19.15
CA ASN A 281 0.88 13.69 -20.20
C ASN A 281 0.32 12.34 -19.71
N VAL A 282 -0.11 12.28 -18.45
CA VAL A 282 -0.69 11.08 -17.84
C VAL A 282 -2.19 11.05 -18.14
N PRO A 283 -2.72 10.01 -18.80
CA PRO A 283 -4.16 9.91 -19.02
C PRO A 283 -4.85 9.68 -17.67
N VAL A 284 -5.75 10.59 -17.31
CA VAL A 284 -6.61 10.48 -16.11
C VAL A 284 -8.06 10.57 -16.55
N ASP A 285 -8.82 9.50 -16.34
CA ASP A 285 -10.22 9.42 -16.78
C ASP A 285 -11.21 10.05 -15.78
N LEU A 286 -10.83 10.11 -14.49
CA LEU A 286 -11.64 10.72 -13.43
C LEU A 286 -10.83 11.08 -12.19
N SER A 287 -11.42 11.89 -11.32
CA SER A 287 -10.90 12.24 -9.99
C SER A 287 -11.96 12.02 -8.90
N LEU A 288 -11.65 11.24 -7.87
CA LEU A 288 -12.53 11.05 -6.71
C LEU A 288 -11.84 11.56 -5.45
N ALA A 289 -12.40 12.59 -4.83
CA ALA A 289 -11.98 13.02 -3.49
C ALA A 289 -12.72 12.20 -2.44
N PHE A 290 -11.99 11.42 -1.65
CA PHE A 290 -12.54 10.57 -0.61
C PHE A 290 -12.48 11.29 0.73
N HIS A 291 -13.65 11.52 1.34
CA HIS A 291 -13.81 12.14 2.64
C HIS A 291 -14.76 11.35 3.56
N THR A 292 -14.78 11.77 4.82
CA THR A 292 -15.81 11.43 5.80
C THR A 292 -16.28 12.71 6.47
N ASP A 293 -17.56 12.77 6.85
CA ASP A 293 -18.26 13.97 7.29
C ASP A 293 -18.19 14.15 8.82
N ALA A 294 -18.56 15.33 9.32
CA ALA A 294 -18.61 15.67 10.74
C ALA A 294 -20.06 15.67 11.30
N GLY A 295 -20.89 14.74 10.84
CA GLY A 295 -22.28 14.59 11.30
C GLY A 295 -22.43 13.79 12.59
N MET A 296 -23.46 14.09 13.39
CA MET A 296 -23.84 13.31 14.58
C MET A 296 -25.33 12.94 14.56
N ALA A 297 -25.66 11.74 15.04
CA ALA A 297 -27.03 11.30 15.30
C ALA A 297 -27.24 11.07 16.81
N GLN A 298 -28.47 11.31 17.30
CA GLN A 298 -28.81 11.08 18.72
C GLN A 298 -29.12 9.61 19.06
N SER A 299 -29.20 8.74 18.04
CA SER A 299 -29.54 7.32 18.16
C SER A 299 -28.50 6.46 17.45
N ASP A 300 -28.75 5.15 17.38
CA ASP A 300 -27.93 4.17 16.68
C ASP A 300 -27.99 4.29 15.14
N THR A 301 -28.24 5.48 14.59
CA THR A 301 -28.43 5.68 13.15
C THR A 301 -27.10 5.99 12.47
N THR A 302 -26.83 5.34 11.34
CA THR A 302 -25.73 5.70 10.44
C THR A 302 -26.05 7.03 9.75
N ILE A 303 -25.07 7.91 9.50
CA ILE A 303 -25.34 9.17 8.76
C ILE A 303 -25.52 8.88 7.26
N GLY A 304 -24.81 7.88 6.75
CA GLY A 304 -24.85 7.45 5.37
C GLY A 304 -24.08 8.35 4.40
N THR A 305 -24.27 8.07 3.11
CA THR A 305 -23.34 8.51 2.06
C THR A 305 -23.88 9.69 1.26
N LEU A 306 -23.09 10.77 1.19
CA LEU A 306 -23.33 11.99 0.40
C LEU A 306 -22.28 12.09 -0.70
N LEU A 307 -22.71 12.41 -1.92
CA LEU A 307 -21.81 12.75 -3.02
C LEU A 307 -22.03 14.21 -3.41
N ILE A 308 -20.92 14.90 -3.63
CA ILE A 308 -20.86 16.28 -4.09
C ILE A 308 -20.23 16.27 -5.48
N TYR A 309 -20.85 16.97 -6.43
CA TYR A 309 -20.36 17.18 -7.77
C TYR A 309 -20.47 18.67 -8.11
N SER A 310 -19.85 19.11 -9.20
CA SER A 310 -20.15 20.43 -9.77
C SER A 310 -20.56 20.28 -11.24
N SER A 311 -21.69 20.88 -11.61
CA SER A 311 -22.12 20.99 -13.01
C SER A 311 -21.36 22.07 -13.78
N THR A 312 -20.48 22.82 -13.11
CA THR A 312 -19.60 23.83 -13.70
C THR A 312 -18.12 23.57 -13.38
N GLY A 313 -17.23 24.15 -14.18
CA GLY A 313 -15.79 24.21 -13.89
C GLY A 313 -15.43 25.46 -13.09
N ALA A 314 -14.15 25.60 -12.74
CA ALA A 314 -13.66 26.73 -11.94
C ALA A 314 -13.94 28.12 -12.56
N GLU A 315 -14.07 28.20 -13.89
CA GLU A 315 -14.39 29.42 -14.64
C GLU A 315 -15.87 29.50 -15.05
N GLY A 316 -16.72 28.59 -14.57
CA GLY A 316 -18.15 28.50 -14.92
C GLY A 316 -18.44 27.69 -16.19
N ASP A 317 -17.43 27.03 -16.76
CA ASP A 317 -17.56 26.16 -17.94
C ASP A 317 -18.53 25.00 -17.67
N ARG A 318 -19.32 24.59 -18.67
CA ARG A 318 -20.27 23.46 -18.55
C ARG A 318 -19.82 22.19 -19.27
N GLU A 319 -18.68 22.26 -19.91
CA GLU A 319 -18.05 21.18 -20.67
C GLU A 319 -16.59 21.07 -20.22
N PHE A 320 -16.03 19.87 -20.29
CA PHE A 320 -14.60 19.63 -20.18
C PHE A 320 -13.90 20.08 -21.47
N PRO A 321 -12.55 20.19 -21.46
CA PRO A 321 -11.78 20.59 -22.65
C PRO A 321 -12.00 19.73 -23.91
N ASP A 322 -12.45 18.47 -23.77
CA ASP A 322 -12.81 17.58 -24.88
C ASP A 322 -14.26 17.73 -25.38
N GLY A 323 -15.05 18.63 -24.78
CA GLY A 323 -16.45 18.85 -25.08
C GLY A 323 -17.42 17.93 -24.34
N VAL A 324 -16.95 17.01 -23.50
CA VAL A 324 -17.83 16.19 -22.65
C VAL A 324 -18.54 17.11 -21.64
N SER A 325 -19.85 16.96 -21.46
CA SER A 325 -20.57 17.75 -20.47
C SER A 325 -20.10 17.44 -19.05
N ARG A 326 -19.96 18.48 -18.22
CA ARG A 326 -19.70 18.32 -16.78
C ARG A 326 -20.86 17.65 -16.02
N LEU A 327 -22.00 17.39 -16.66
CA LEU A 327 -23.00 16.47 -16.12
C LEU A 327 -22.47 15.05 -15.93
N ALA A 328 -21.36 14.66 -16.57
CA ALA A 328 -20.65 13.42 -16.25
C ALA A 328 -20.23 13.34 -14.76
N ASN A 329 -20.01 14.49 -14.09
CA ASN A 329 -19.77 14.53 -12.64
C ASN A 329 -20.97 14.04 -11.84
N ARG A 330 -22.18 14.44 -12.26
CA ARG A 330 -23.43 14.00 -11.65
C ARG A 330 -23.64 12.50 -11.89
N ASP A 331 -23.36 12.03 -13.09
CA ASP A 331 -23.51 10.61 -13.44
C ASP A 331 -22.53 9.74 -12.64
N LEU A 332 -21.26 10.16 -12.51
CA LEU A 332 -20.27 9.53 -11.64
C LEU A 332 -20.76 9.48 -10.19
N ALA A 333 -21.22 10.62 -9.64
CA ALA A 333 -21.73 10.71 -8.28
C ALA A 333 -22.95 9.80 -8.04
N ASP A 334 -23.89 9.74 -8.98
CA ASP A 334 -25.09 8.91 -8.85
C ASP A 334 -24.79 7.42 -8.93
N ILE A 335 -23.89 7.01 -9.85
CA ILE A 335 -23.45 5.61 -9.99
C ILE A 335 -22.72 5.16 -8.72
N LEU A 336 -21.75 5.96 -8.24
CA LEU A 336 -21.02 5.67 -7.00
C LEU A 336 -21.96 5.52 -5.80
N GLN A 337 -22.83 6.51 -5.59
CA GLN A 337 -23.74 6.48 -4.45
C GLN A 337 -24.71 5.29 -4.52
N THR A 338 -25.18 4.95 -5.73
CA THR A 338 -26.09 3.82 -5.91
C THR A 338 -25.41 2.50 -5.55
N GLU A 339 -24.22 2.24 -6.09
CA GLU A 339 -23.47 1.01 -5.79
C GLU A 339 -23.16 0.90 -4.28
N ILE A 340 -22.66 1.99 -3.67
CA ILE A 340 -22.36 2.02 -2.24
C ILE A 340 -23.60 1.72 -1.39
N VAL A 341 -24.70 2.43 -1.63
CA VAL A 341 -25.92 2.31 -0.81
C VAL A 341 -26.53 0.92 -0.98
N GLU A 342 -26.57 0.37 -2.19
CA GLU A 342 -27.16 -0.94 -2.43
C GLU A 342 -26.38 -2.07 -1.75
N ASP A 343 -25.06 -2.03 -1.82
CA ASP A 343 -24.19 -3.01 -1.14
C ASP A 343 -24.29 -2.89 0.38
N MET A 344 -24.18 -1.67 0.92
CA MET A 344 -24.21 -1.47 2.37
C MET A 344 -25.54 -1.85 2.99
N ARG A 345 -26.65 -1.74 2.25
CA ARG A 345 -27.96 -2.26 2.69
C ARG A 345 -28.03 -3.76 2.81
N ARG A 346 -27.17 -4.49 2.09
CA ARG A 346 -27.12 -5.95 2.13
C ARG A 346 -26.14 -6.47 3.17
N ILE A 347 -25.05 -5.73 3.42
CA ILE A 347 -23.92 -6.20 4.25
C ILE A 347 -23.91 -5.57 5.64
N ALA A 348 -24.13 -4.26 5.74
CA ALA A 348 -23.77 -3.45 6.90
C ALA A 348 -25.00 -2.93 7.67
N ASP A 349 -25.87 -2.16 7.02
CA ASP A 349 -27.08 -1.57 7.62
C ASP A 349 -28.22 -1.56 6.60
N ARG A 350 -29.29 -2.32 6.85
CA ARG A 350 -30.48 -2.42 5.96
C ARG A 350 -31.10 -1.07 5.60
N ASN A 351 -30.86 -0.06 6.43
CA ASN A 351 -31.37 1.29 6.24
C ASN A 351 -30.26 2.30 5.92
N TRP A 352 -29.08 1.86 5.43
CA TRP A 352 -27.96 2.73 5.07
C TRP A 352 -28.48 3.96 4.30
N PRO A 353 -28.37 5.18 4.87
CA PRO A 353 -29.01 6.33 4.29
C PRO A 353 -28.36 6.74 2.97
N ARG A 354 -29.21 6.98 1.98
CA ARG A 354 -28.84 7.70 0.76
C ARG A 354 -29.05 9.17 1.02
N ARG A 355 -27.97 9.95 1.14
CA ARG A 355 -28.07 11.40 1.30
C ARG A 355 -28.25 12.06 -0.09
N PRO A 356 -28.66 13.34 -0.17
CA PRO A 356 -28.82 14.02 -1.45
C PRO A 356 -27.53 14.03 -2.29
N LEU A 357 -27.64 14.20 -3.61
CA LEU A 357 -26.52 14.61 -4.44
C LEU A 357 -26.44 16.14 -4.42
N TRP A 358 -25.27 16.70 -4.14
CA TRP A 358 -25.07 18.15 -4.07
C TRP A 358 -24.31 18.67 -5.28
N ASP A 359 -24.93 19.61 -6.00
CA ASP A 359 -24.25 20.42 -7.02
C ASP A 359 -23.64 21.66 -6.36
N ARG A 360 -22.32 21.63 -6.08
CA ARG A 360 -21.61 22.67 -5.32
C ARG A 360 -20.17 22.82 -5.79
N ASP A 361 -19.65 24.04 -5.70
CA ASP A 361 -18.28 24.38 -6.09
C ASP A 361 -17.25 24.06 -4.99
N TYR A 362 -17.28 22.83 -4.48
CA TYR A 362 -16.24 22.33 -3.59
C TYR A 362 -14.99 22.12 -4.43
N SER A 363 -13.84 22.54 -3.90
CA SER A 363 -12.60 22.65 -4.70
C SER A 363 -12.24 21.33 -5.40
N GLU A 364 -12.35 20.21 -4.71
CA GLU A 364 -12.03 18.89 -5.27
C GLU A 364 -13.09 18.35 -6.25
N ALA A 365 -14.26 18.99 -6.37
CA ALA A 365 -15.31 18.64 -7.34
C ALA A 365 -15.39 19.62 -8.53
N VAL A 366 -15.00 20.89 -8.36
CA VAL A 366 -15.14 21.94 -9.38
C VAL A 366 -13.85 22.18 -10.17
N ARG A 367 -12.69 21.94 -9.55
CA ARG A 367 -11.38 22.29 -10.12
C ARG A 367 -10.80 21.24 -11.09
N PRO A 368 -11.05 19.93 -10.91
CA PRO A 368 -10.63 18.96 -11.91
C PRO A 368 -11.25 19.24 -13.28
N ASN A 369 -10.42 19.18 -14.32
CA ASN A 369 -10.79 19.27 -15.73
C ASN A 369 -11.15 17.90 -16.32
N VAL A 370 -11.29 16.88 -15.49
CA VAL A 370 -11.79 15.55 -15.82
C VAL A 370 -13.05 15.25 -14.97
N PRO A 371 -13.88 14.25 -15.32
CA PRO A 371 -14.99 13.83 -14.47
C PRO A 371 -14.59 13.66 -13.01
N SER A 372 -15.30 14.31 -12.10
CA SER A 372 -14.94 14.34 -10.68
C SER A 372 -16.12 14.39 -9.73
N ALA A 373 -15.93 13.78 -8.56
CA ALA A 373 -16.85 13.83 -7.44
C ALA A 373 -16.10 13.87 -6.11
N LEU A 374 -16.75 14.40 -5.08
CA LEU A 374 -16.31 14.32 -3.69
C LEU A 374 -17.29 13.42 -2.92
N LEU A 375 -16.76 12.40 -2.28
CA LEU A 375 -17.48 11.40 -1.50
C LEU A 375 -17.36 11.72 -0.01
N GLU A 376 -18.48 12.05 0.61
CA GLU A 376 -18.64 12.04 2.06
C GLU A 376 -19.25 10.69 2.47
N LEU A 377 -18.38 9.73 2.79
CA LEU A 377 -18.77 8.32 2.87
C LEU A 377 -19.75 8.02 4.02
N LEU A 378 -19.37 8.45 5.21
CA LEU A 378 -20.02 8.30 6.52
C LEU A 378 -19.56 9.45 7.41
N ALA A 379 -19.99 9.54 8.68
CA ALA A 379 -19.54 10.60 9.57
C ALA A 379 -18.59 10.13 10.69
N HIS A 380 -17.38 10.71 10.76
CA HIS A 380 -16.36 10.35 11.76
C HIS A 380 -16.66 10.88 13.17
N GLN A 381 -17.63 11.78 13.34
CA GLN A 381 -18.14 12.20 14.66
C GLN A 381 -19.30 11.33 15.15
N ASN A 382 -19.88 10.48 14.30
CA ASN A 382 -21.01 9.64 14.67
C ASN A 382 -20.52 8.27 15.18
N PHE A 383 -20.83 7.95 16.44
CA PHE A 383 -20.36 6.70 17.05
C PHE A 383 -20.79 5.44 16.30
N THR A 384 -22.02 5.41 15.77
CA THR A 384 -22.49 4.26 14.98
C THR A 384 -21.66 4.07 13.72
N ASP A 385 -21.33 5.15 13.02
CA ASP A 385 -20.51 5.08 11.81
C ASP A 385 -19.08 4.65 12.13
N MET A 386 -18.50 5.11 13.26
CA MET A 386 -17.15 4.71 13.66
C MET A 386 -17.03 3.23 14.03
N LYS A 387 -18.11 2.57 14.48
CA LYS A 387 -18.10 1.10 14.63
C LYS A 387 -17.86 0.38 13.29
N PHE A 388 -18.31 0.97 12.18
CA PHE A 388 -18.06 0.46 10.84
C PHE A 388 -16.70 0.92 10.31
N ALA A 389 -16.37 2.22 10.42
CA ALA A 389 -15.15 2.79 9.87
C ALA A 389 -13.87 2.10 10.39
N LEU A 390 -13.88 1.68 11.66
CA LEU A 390 -12.76 0.98 12.29
C LEU A 390 -12.73 -0.53 11.99
N ASP A 391 -13.79 -1.10 11.42
CA ASP A 391 -13.87 -2.53 11.11
C ASP A 391 -13.27 -2.83 9.73
N PRO A 392 -12.13 -3.55 9.63
CA PRO A 392 -11.49 -3.89 8.35
C PRO A 392 -12.40 -4.70 7.41
N ARG A 393 -13.36 -5.47 7.93
CA ARG A 393 -14.34 -6.17 7.09
C ARG A 393 -15.26 -5.18 6.36
N PHE A 394 -15.69 -4.14 7.06
CA PHE A 394 -16.47 -3.06 6.47
C PHE A 394 -15.62 -2.26 5.49
N ARG A 395 -14.37 -1.92 5.84
CA ARG A 395 -13.43 -1.22 4.94
C ARG A 395 -13.25 -1.97 3.62
N PHE A 396 -13.07 -3.29 3.65
CA PHE A 396 -13.03 -4.09 2.43
C PHE A 396 -14.33 -3.99 1.63
N ALA A 397 -15.48 -4.21 2.27
CA ALA A 397 -16.77 -4.23 1.61
C ALA A 397 -17.14 -2.87 0.97
N ILE A 398 -16.87 -1.77 1.67
CA ILE A 398 -17.16 -0.41 1.18
C ILE A 398 -16.16 0.03 0.10
N SER A 399 -14.87 -0.31 0.23
CA SER A 399 -13.90 -0.04 -0.84
C SER A 399 -14.23 -0.83 -2.10
N ARG A 400 -14.73 -2.06 -1.97
CA ARG A 400 -15.19 -2.86 -3.11
C ARG A 400 -16.41 -2.23 -3.80
N SER A 401 -17.36 -1.67 -3.07
CA SER A 401 -18.52 -0.99 -3.68
C SER A 401 -18.12 0.31 -4.41
N ILE A 402 -17.18 1.08 -3.85
CA ILE A 402 -16.59 2.25 -4.51
C ILE A 402 -15.87 1.82 -5.80
N TYR A 403 -15.02 0.79 -5.74
CA TYR A 403 -14.35 0.20 -6.90
C TYR A 403 -15.34 -0.20 -8.00
N LYS A 404 -16.42 -0.90 -7.65
CA LYS A 404 -17.47 -1.29 -8.61
C LYS A 404 -18.13 -0.06 -9.23
N GLY A 405 -18.46 0.97 -8.44
CA GLY A 405 -19.07 2.21 -8.93
C GLY A 405 -18.16 2.96 -9.92
N ILE A 406 -16.87 3.11 -9.59
CA ILE A 406 -15.85 3.67 -10.49
C ILE A 406 -15.78 2.86 -11.78
N GLY A 407 -15.64 1.54 -11.66
CA GLY A 407 -15.52 0.64 -12.81
C GLY A 407 -16.73 0.66 -13.74
N ARG A 408 -17.94 0.74 -13.20
CA ARG A 408 -19.17 0.89 -14.01
C ARG A 408 -19.21 2.22 -14.75
N PHE A 409 -18.81 3.32 -14.11
CA PHE A 409 -18.74 4.63 -14.78
C PHE A 409 -17.75 4.59 -15.96
N LEU A 410 -16.53 4.10 -15.73
CA LEU A 410 -15.50 4.01 -16.76
C LEU A 410 -15.91 3.06 -17.90
N ALA A 411 -16.47 1.90 -17.57
CA ALA A 411 -16.94 0.94 -18.56
C ALA A 411 -18.08 1.52 -19.42
N PHE A 412 -18.99 2.29 -18.80
CA PHE A 412 -20.04 3.01 -19.51
C PHE A 412 -19.48 4.05 -20.49
N GLN A 413 -18.50 4.86 -20.06
CA GLN A 413 -17.83 5.85 -20.93
C GLN A 413 -17.15 5.18 -22.13
N ALA A 414 -16.52 4.02 -21.90
CA ALA A 414 -15.84 3.25 -22.94
C ALA A 414 -16.76 2.36 -23.79
N GLY A 415 -18.07 2.30 -23.50
CA GLY A 415 -19.02 1.46 -24.23
C GLY A 415 -18.77 -0.05 -24.07
N GLN A 416 -18.21 -0.47 -22.93
CA GLN A 416 -17.85 -1.87 -22.65
C GLN A 416 -18.52 -2.39 -21.36
N PRO A 417 -18.69 -3.71 -21.19
CA PRO A 417 -19.18 -4.27 -19.94
C PRO A 417 -18.12 -4.14 -18.83
N PHE A 418 -18.55 -3.84 -17.62
CA PHE A 418 -17.71 -3.90 -16.42
C PHE A 418 -17.59 -5.35 -15.92
N VAL A 419 -16.37 -5.74 -15.53
CA VAL A 419 -16.06 -7.02 -14.88
C VAL A 419 -15.29 -6.73 -13.60
N ALA A 420 -15.83 -7.15 -12.46
CA ALA A 420 -15.17 -6.97 -11.18
C ALA A 420 -14.09 -8.03 -10.93
N GLN A 421 -13.06 -7.68 -10.14
CA GLN A 421 -12.08 -8.63 -9.63
C GLN A 421 -12.75 -9.70 -8.75
N PRO A 422 -12.28 -10.97 -8.76
CA PRO A 422 -12.84 -12.01 -7.91
C PRO A 422 -12.60 -11.79 -6.40
N LEU A 423 -13.31 -12.57 -5.58
CA LEU A 423 -13.01 -12.69 -4.14
C LEU A 423 -11.84 -13.66 -3.92
N PRO A 424 -11.11 -13.56 -2.78
CA PRO A 424 -10.09 -14.53 -2.40
C PRO A 424 -10.62 -15.96 -2.42
N VAL A 425 -9.73 -16.91 -2.73
CA VAL A 425 -10.07 -18.34 -2.64
C VAL A 425 -10.29 -18.76 -1.19
N SER A 426 -11.06 -19.82 -0.97
CA SER A 426 -11.27 -20.44 0.35
C SER A 426 -10.78 -21.88 0.37
N HIS A 427 -10.81 -22.53 1.54
CA HIS A 427 -10.44 -23.93 1.70
C HIS A 427 -9.06 -24.25 1.12
N PHE A 428 -8.08 -23.40 1.42
CA PHE A 428 -6.73 -23.57 0.91
C PHE A 428 -6.02 -24.69 1.69
N ALA A 429 -5.29 -25.54 0.98
CA ALA A 429 -4.52 -26.61 1.58
C ALA A 429 -3.23 -26.85 0.82
N VAL A 430 -2.18 -27.12 1.59
CA VAL A 430 -0.88 -27.60 1.14
C VAL A 430 -0.75 -29.03 1.65
N GLU A 431 -0.88 -30.03 0.78
CA GLU A 431 -0.76 -31.43 1.15
C GLU A 431 0.49 -32.05 0.54
N ARG A 432 1.22 -32.78 1.36
CA ARG A 432 2.48 -33.38 0.94
C ARG A 432 2.29 -34.83 0.50
N SER A 433 3.10 -35.23 -0.50
CA SER A 433 3.50 -36.61 -0.76
C SER A 433 5.04 -36.74 -0.69
N ASP A 434 5.61 -37.93 -0.95
CA ASP A 434 7.05 -38.17 -0.79
C ASP A 434 7.91 -37.23 -1.66
N ASP A 435 7.52 -37.04 -2.92
CA ASP A 435 8.28 -36.30 -3.93
C ASP A 435 7.57 -35.04 -4.46
N SER A 436 6.30 -34.82 -4.07
CA SER A 436 5.53 -33.67 -4.54
C SER A 436 4.69 -33.03 -3.43
N VAL A 437 4.27 -31.80 -3.66
CA VAL A 437 3.25 -31.11 -2.88
C VAL A 437 2.05 -30.82 -3.79
N GLU A 438 0.85 -31.12 -3.31
CA GLU A 438 -0.41 -30.74 -3.94
C GLU A 438 -0.99 -29.53 -3.20
N LEU A 439 -1.22 -28.46 -3.94
CA LEU A 439 -1.93 -27.28 -3.48
C LEU A 439 -3.36 -27.39 -3.99
N SER A 440 -4.36 -27.07 -3.16
CA SER A 440 -5.78 -27.11 -3.55
C SER A 440 -6.57 -26.01 -2.87
N TRP A 441 -7.57 -25.46 -3.54
CA TRP A 441 -8.41 -24.37 -3.03
C TRP A 441 -9.82 -24.42 -3.63
N ARG A 442 -10.68 -23.48 -3.25
CA ARG A 442 -12.02 -23.28 -3.82
C ARG A 442 -12.23 -21.84 -4.25
N ALA A 443 -12.74 -21.66 -5.46
CA ALA A 443 -13.31 -20.40 -5.93
C ALA A 443 -14.44 -19.93 -5.00
N VAL A 444 -14.55 -18.62 -4.81
CA VAL A 444 -15.61 -17.99 -4.01
C VAL A 444 -16.46 -17.10 -4.90
N ASP A 445 -17.77 -17.37 -4.93
CA ASP A 445 -18.74 -16.56 -5.66
C ASP A 445 -19.07 -15.27 -4.91
N ASP A 446 -19.08 -14.14 -5.62
CA ASP A 446 -19.54 -12.87 -5.08
C ASP A 446 -21.06 -12.74 -5.25
N SER A 447 -21.80 -12.88 -4.15
CA SER A 447 -23.26 -12.74 -4.15
C SER A 447 -23.78 -11.35 -4.54
N LEU A 448 -22.90 -10.33 -4.54
CA LEU A 448 -23.22 -8.95 -4.89
C LEU A 448 -22.75 -8.56 -6.30
N GLU A 449 -21.94 -9.40 -6.95
CA GLU A 449 -21.37 -9.07 -8.26
C GLU A 449 -21.06 -10.34 -9.05
N ALA A 450 -22.02 -10.79 -9.86
CA ALA A 450 -21.88 -12.01 -10.65
C ALA A 450 -20.76 -11.94 -11.70
N SER A 451 -20.32 -10.75 -12.13
CA SER A 451 -19.17 -10.63 -13.05
C SER A 451 -17.84 -10.99 -12.39
N ALA A 452 -17.77 -11.10 -11.06
CA ALA A 452 -16.56 -11.39 -10.31
C ALA A 452 -16.15 -12.88 -10.31
N SER A 453 -16.82 -13.76 -11.05
CA SER A 453 -16.46 -15.19 -11.07
C SER A 453 -15.00 -15.40 -11.52
N PRO A 454 -14.22 -16.26 -10.83
CA PRO A 454 -12.87 -16.62 -11.24
C PRO A 454 -12.84 -17.37 -12.59
N GLU A 455 -11.86 -17.05 -13.43
CA GLU A 455 -11.55 -17.74 -14.69
C GLU A 455 -10.26 -18.56 -14.61
N ALA A 456 -9.33 -18.16 -13.74
CA ALA A 456 -8.04 -18.80 -13.49
C ALA A 456 -7.52 -18.43 -12.09
N PHE A 457 -6.32 -18.89 -11.75
CA PHE A 457 -5.65 -18.63 -10.48
C PHE A 457 -4.16 -18.34 -10.68
N VAL A 458 -3.56 -17.56 -9.78
CA VAL A 458 -2.12 -17.34 -9.73
C VAL A 458 -1.58 -17.83 -8.40
N VAL A 459 -0.66 -18.78 -8.45
CA VAL A 459 -0.02 -19.38 -7.28
C VAL A 459 1.34 -18.74 -7.09
N TYR A 460 1.55 -18.07 -5.96
CA TYR A 460 2.83 -17.49 -5.57
C TYR A 460 3.55 -18.41 -4.60
N ARG A 461 4.88 -18.45 -4.69
CA ARG A 461 5.73 -19.18 -3.76
C ARG A 461 6.76 -18.24 -3.12
N ARG A 462 7.01 -18.47 -1.83
CA ARG A 462 8.15 -17.93 -1.09
C ARG A 462 8.98 -19.10 -0.55
N VAL A 463 10.30 -18.99 -0.65
CA VAL A 463 11.25 -19.94 -0.05
C VAL A 463 11.80 -19.33 1.24
N ASP A 464 11.71 -20.09 2.33
CA ASP A 464 12.14 -19.68 3.67
C ASP A 464 11.65 -18.27 4.05
N ASP A 465 12.54 -17.42 4.57
CA ASP A 465 12.29 -16.01 4.91
C ASP A 465 12.49 -15.04 3.73
N GLY A 466 12.46 -15.58 2.49
CA GLY A 466 12.58 -14.87 1.23
C GLY A 466 11.41 -13.95 0.87
N GLY A 467 11.39 -13.50 -0.40
CA GLY A 467 10.27 -12.77 -0.99
C GLY A 467 9.34 -13.67 -1.81
N TRP A 468 8.20 -13.14 -2.23
CA TRP A 468 7.31 -13.80 -3.19
C TRP A 468 7.89 -13.74 -4.60
N ASP A 469 7.80 -14.85 -5.35
CA ASP A 469 8.10 -14.87 -6.78
C ASP A 469 7.02 -14.16 -7.62
N ASN A 470 7.14 -14.21 -8.96
CA ASN A 470 6.16 -13.60 -9.87
C ASN A 470 4.87 -14.42 -10.05
N GLY A 471 4.75 -15.55 -9.34
CA GLY A 471 3.63 -16.47 -9.42
C GLY A 471 3.57 -17.30 -10.72
N VAL A 472 2.72 -18.32 -10.69
CA VAL A 472 2.44 -19.23 -11.81
C VAL A 472 0.94 -19.26 -12.07
N LEU A 473 0.54 -19.04 -13.32
CA LEU A 473 -0.85 -19.11 -13.76
C LEU A 473 -1.32 -20.57 -13.83
N VAL A 474 -2.48 -20.85 -13.24
CA VAL A 474 -3.12 -22.17 -13.17
C VAL A 474 -4.59 -22.05 -13.54
N SER A 475 -5.12 -22.99 -14.34
CA SER A 475 -6.55 -23.01 -14.72
C SER A 475 -7.42 -23.79 -13.74
N ASP A 476 -6.84 -24.79 -13.07
CA ASP A 476 -7.55 -25.65 -12.13
C ASP A 476 -7.51 -25.10 -10.71
N GLN A 477 -8.40 -25.60 -9.85
CA GLN A 477 -8.45 -25.28 -8.41
C GLN A 477 -7.44 -26.08 -7.58
N TYR A 478 -6.41 -26.62 -8.24
CA TYR A 478 -5.30 -27.35 -7.63
C TYR A 478 -4.07 -27.27 -8.52
N VAL A 479 -2.88 -27.47 -7.94
CA VAL A 479 -1.64 -27.65 -8.68
C VAL A 479 -0.71 -28.61 -7.93
N ARG A 480 0.08 -29.39 -8.67
CA ARG A 480 1.14 -30.22 -8.10
C ARG A 480 2.50 -29.60 -8.42
N LEU A 481 3.31 -29.44 -7.40
CA LEU A 481 4.67 -28.89 -7.47
C LEU A 481 5.66 -29.87 -6.85
N ASP A 482 6.94 -29.64 -7.09
CA ASP A 482 8.00 -30.41 -6.43
C ASP A 482 7.99 -30.14 -4.91
N ALA A 483 8.25 -31.19 -4.12
CA ALA A 483 8.40 -31.04 -2.67
C ALA A 483 9.57 -30.10 -2.34
N PRO A 484 9.49 -29.34 -1.23
CA PRO A 484 10.60 -28.50 -0.80
C PRO A 484 11.86 -29.35 -0.54
N PRO A 485 13.06 -28.81 -0.83
CA PRO A 485 14.31 -29.45 -0.43
C PRO A 485 14.35 -29.71 1.08
N ILE A 486 15.12 -30.74 1.48
CA ILE A 486 15.32 -31.05 2.90
C ILE A 486 15.89 -29.83 3.63
N GLY A 487 15.28 -29.47 4.76
CA GLY A 487 15.68 -28.35 5.60
C GLY A 487 15.09 -26.99 5.20
N HIS A 488 14.31 -26.94 4.12
CA HIS A 488 13.69 -25.71 3.62
C HIS A 488 12.17 -25.72 3.78
N ILE A 489 11.60 -24.53 3.90
CA ILE A 489 10.16 -24.29 3.91
C ILE A 489 9.77 -23.60 2.61
N HIS A 490 8.75 -24.13 1.95
CA HIS A 490 8.05 -23.38 0.91
C HIS A 490 6.70 -22.91 1.44
N SER A 491 6.45 -21.61 1.31
CA SER A 491 5.16 -20.97 1.60
C SER A 491 4.45 -20.62 0.30
N TYR A 492 3.13 -20.68 0.30
CA TYR A 492 2.29 -20.45 -0.87
C TYR A 492 1.12 -19.54 -0.52
N ARG A 493 0.70 -18.73 -1.48
CA ARG A 493 -0.58 -18.01 -1.47
C ARG A 493 -1.19 -18.03 -2.86
N VAL A 494 -2.52 -17.97 -2.93
CA VAL A 494 -3.26 -18.08 -4.19
C VAL A 494 -4.14 -16.86 -4.38
N HIS A 495 -4.13 -16.32 -5.59
CA HIS A 495 -5.10 -15.33 -6.05
C HIS A 495 -6.04 -15.96 -7.06
N ALA A 496 -7.33 -15.63 -6.99
CA ALA A 496 -8.25 -15.84 -8.09
C ALA A 496 -8.04 -14.73 -9.14
N LEU A 497 -8.24 -15.07 -10.41
CA LEU A 497 -8.03 -14.17 -11.55
C LEU A 497 -9.24 -14.25 -12.49
N ASN A 498 -9.69 -13.10 -12.98
CA ASN A 498 -10.52 -12.99 -14.16
C ASN A 498 -10.09 -11.74 -14.97
N ARG A 499 -10.87 -11.38 -15.98
CA ARG A 499 -10.60 -10.19 -16.81
C ARG A 499 -10.63 -8.85 -16.05
N GLY A 500 -11.25 -8.79 -14.88
CA GLY A 500 -11.24 -7.62 -13.99
C GLY A 500 -9.95 -7.47 -13.16
N GLY A 501 -9.14 -8.53 -13.07
CA GLY A 501 -7.86 -8.56 -12.37
C GLY A 501 -7.77 -9.65 -11.29
N LEU A 502 -6.80 -9.49 -10.38
CA LEU A 502 -6.55 -10.41 -9.28
C LEU A 502 -7.45 -10.11 -8.08
N SER A 503 -7.88 -11.15 -7.37
CA SER A 503 -8.45 -11.03 -6.03
C SER A 503 -7.40 -10.56 -5.02
N PHE A 504 -7.83 -10.30 -3.78
CA PHE A 504 -6.91 -10.34 -2.63
C PHE A 504 -6.34 -11.78 -2.47
N PRO A 505 -5.16 -11.96 -1.86
CA PRO A 505 -4.57 -13.29 -1.68
C PRO A 505 -5.40 -14.13 -0.69
N SER A 506 -5.26 -15.45 -0.79
CA SER A 506 -5.55 -16.37 0.32
C SER A 506 -4.66 -16.06 1.53
N GLU A 507 -4.94 -16.71 2.65
CA GLU A 507 -3.91 -16.91 3.68
C GLU A 507 -2.66 -17.62 3.12
N THR A 508 -1.55 -17.52 3.85
CA THR A 508 -0.30 -18.16 3.51
C THR A 508 -0.16 -19.49 4.24
N LEU A 509 -0.08 -20.56 3.46
CA LEU A 509 0.15 -21.91 3.96
C LEU A 509 1.56 -22.37 3.56
N ALA A 510 2.13 -23.28 4.35
CA ALA A 510 3.52 -23.70 4.24
C ALA A 510 3.69 -25.21 4.38
N VAL A 511 4.79 -25.71 3.82
CA VAL A 511 5.22 -27.11 3.92
C VAL A 511 6.73 -27.15 4.11
N GLY A 512 7.20 -28.06 4.95
CA GLY A 512 8.62 -28.26 5.24
C GLY A 512 8.99 -29.73 5.29
N ARG A 513 10.23 -30.04 4.93
CA ARG A 513 10.79 -31.39 5.00
C ARG A 513 11.99 -31.45 5.94
N ALA A 514 11.88 -32.23 7.01
CA ALA A 514 13.00 -32.48 7.92
C ALA A 514 13.99 -33.49 7.34
N ALA A 515 15.27 -33.39 7.72
CA ALA A 515 16.33 -34.30 7.26
C ALA A 515 16.27 -35.68 7.92
N ASN A 516 15.99 -35.72 9.22
CA ASN A 516 15.82 -36.92 10.02
C ASN A 516 14.38 -36.97 10.53
N ASP A 517 13.45 -37.23 9.62
CA ASP A 517 12.02 -37.07 9.85
C ASP A 517 11.53 -37.96 11.01
N LYS A 518 11.16 -37.31 12.12
CA LYS A 518 10.61 -37.96 13.32
C LYS A 518 9.10 -38.23 13.20
N GLY A 519 8.46 -37.70 12.15
CA GLY A 519 7.01 -37.78 11.93
C GLY A 519 6.46 -36.49 11.33
N HIS A 520 5.19 -36.54 10.94
CA HIS A 520 4.53 -35.41 10.28
C HIS A 520 3.57 -34.70 11.23
N ILE A 521 3.64 -33.36 11.24
CA ILE A 521 2.71 -32.48 11.96
C ILE A 521 1.81 -31.78 10.96
N LEU A 522 0.51 -31.75 11.24
CA LEU A 522 -0.43 -30.90 10.51
C LEU A 522 -0.52 -29.56 11.22
N VAL A 523 -0.28 -28.47 10.50
CA VAL A 523 -0.56 -27.12 10.98
C VAL A 523 -1.93 -26.70 10.44
N VAL A 524 -2.90 -26.42 11.31
CA VAL A 524 -4.19 -25.84 10.91
C VAL A 524 -4.15 -24.36 11.21
N SER A 525 -4.17 -23.56 10.16
CA SER A 525 -4.28 -22.11 10.24
C SER A 525 -5.75 -21.77 10.49
N ALA A 526 -6.06 -21.34 11.72
CA ALA A 526 -7.43 -21.04 12.17
C ALA A 526 -7.52 -19.63 12.76
N PHE A 527 -6.57 -18.76 12.40
CA PHE A 527 -6.53 -17.37 12.82
C PHE A 527 -6.71 -16.47 11.61
N ASP A 528 -7.97 -16.27 11.24
CA ASP A 528 -8.38 -15.46 10.09
C ASP A 528 -9.10 -14.18 10.53
N ARG A 529 -9.24 -13.99 11.85
CA ARG A 529 -9.89 -12.81 12.41
C ARG A 529 -9.21 -11.52 11.95
N ILE A 530 -10.04 -10.68 11.34
CA ILE A 530 -9.85 -9.24 11.22
C ILE A 530 -11.11 -8.55 11.78
N ALA A 531 -10.92 -7.55 12.63
CA ALA A 531 -12.03 -6.95 13.38
C ALA A 531 -11.71 -5.52 13.79
N GLY A 532 -12.75 -4.69 13.90
CA GLY A 532 -12.63 -3.42 14.61
C GLY A 532 -12.47 -3.63 16.12
N PRO A 533 -12.12 -2.58 16.88
CA PRO A 533 -12.03 -2.65 18.33
C PRO A 533 -13.37 -3.00 18.97
N GLU A 534 -13.33 -3.60 20.16
CA GLU A 534 -14.53 -3.78 20.98
C GLU A 534 -15.17 -2.41 21.24
N TRP A 535 -16.50 -2.38 21.35
CA TRP A 535 -17.22 -1.16 21.65
C TRP A 535 -18.36 -1.43 22.62
N PHE A 536 -18.71 -0.41 23.41
CA PHE A 536 -19.90 -0.44 24.26
C PHE A 536 -20.76 0.81 24.05
N ASP A 537 -22.05 0.67 24.35
CA ASP A 537 -23.01 1.76 24.33
C ASP A 537 -23.97 1.60 25.52
N GLU A 538 -23.71 2.33 26.61
CA GLU A 538 -24.42 2.19 27.87
C GLU A 538 -24.84 3.55 28.45
N GLY A 539 -26.10 3.93 28.21
CA GLY A 539 -26.67 5.15 28.77
C GLY A 539 -25.94 6.41 28.30
N SER A 540 -25.27 7.11 29.22
CA SER A 540 -24.54 8.36 28.95
C SER A 540 -23.10 8.15 28.49
N ILE A 541 -22.61 6.90 28.46
CA ILE A 541 -21.25 6.57 28.06
C ILE A 541 -21.24 5.59 26.89
N ALA A 542 -20.25 5.74 26.02
CA ALA A 542 -19.96 4.84 24.92
C ALA A 542 -18.50 4.97 24.49
N GLY A 543 -18.01 4.06 23.69
CA GLY A 543 -16.69 4.19 23.07
C GLY A 543 -16.04 2.86 22.75
N PHE A 544 -14.74 2.95 22.46
CA PHE A 544 -13.86 1.86 22.08
C PHE A 544 -12.83 1.63 23.19
N PRO A 545 -13.10 0.74 24.16
CA PRO A 545 -12.19 0.46 25.25
C PRO A 545 -11.03 -0.43 24.81
N ASP A 546 -9.90 0.18 24.49
CA ASP A 546 -8.66 -0.49 24.09
C ASP A 546 -8.25 -1.66 25.01
N TRP A 547 -8.54 -1.58 26.31
CA TRP A 547 -8.21 -2.63 27.28
C TRP A 547 -9.09 -3.90 27.19
N LEU A 548 -10.14 -3.92 26.36
CA LEU A 548 -10.97 -5.12 26.15
C LEU A 548 -10.54 -5.89 24.89
N ASP A 549 -10.39 -5.18 23.77
CA ASP A 549 -9.99 -5.73 22.47
C ASP A 549 -9.64 -4.55 21.55
N HIS A 550 -8.41 -4.50 21.05
CA HIS A 550 -8.00 -3.50 20.08
C HIS A 550 -8.57 -3.73 18.68
N GLY A 551 -9.20 -4.89 18.46
CA GLY A 551 -9.46 -5.40 17.13
C GLY A 551 -8.19 -5.94 16.49
N VAL A 552 -8.33 -6.44 15.27
CA VAL A 552 -7.23 -7.02 14.51
C VAL A 552 -7.30 -6.44 13.10
N ALA A 553 -6.30 -5.65 12.73
CA ALA A 553 -6.22 -5.08 11.39
C ALA A 553 -5.94 -6.17 10.33
N ASP A 554 -6.31 -5.90 9.07
CA ASP A 554 -5.84 -6.69 7.93
C ASP A 554 -4.39 -6.30 7.62
N ARG A 555 -3.43 -7.17 7.94
CA ARG A 555 -1.96 -7.01 7.85
C ARG A 555 -1.38 -5.90 8.72
N PHE A 556 -1.83 -4.67 8.58
CA PHE A 556 -1.41 -3.53 9.37
C PHE A 556 -2.47 -2.42 9.35
N ASP A 557 -2.36 -1.47 10.28
CA ASP A 557 -3.16 -0.26 10.31
C ASP A 557 -2.29 0.97 10.56
N ILE A 558 -2.62 2.06 9.87
CA ILE A 558 -1.95 3.36 9.98
C ILE A 558 -2.90 4.45 10.49
N SER A 559 -4.13 4.07 10.89
CA SER A 559 -5.18 5.01 11.28
C SER A 559 -5.34 5.19 12.78
N ARG A 560 -4.64 4.37 13.58
CA ARG A 560 -4.71 4.43 15.05
C ARG A 560 -4.02 5.69 15.58
N THR A 561 -4.79 6.57 16.18
CA THR A 561 -4.26 7.78 16.84
C THR A 561 -3.80 7.51 18.27
N GLY A 562 -4.54 6.68 19.02
CA GLY A 562 -4.22 6.28 20.38
C GLY A 562 -5.47 5.90 21.19
N PRO A 563 -5.34 5.55 22.48
CA PRO A 563 -6.46 5.13 23.30
C PRO A 563 -7.49 6.24 23.52
N GLN A 564 -8.77 5.90 23.45
CA GLN A 564 -9.87 6.81 23.76
C GLN A 564 -9.87 7.18 25.25
N TYR A 565 -10.02 8.47 25.56
CA TYR A 565 -10.07 8.98 26.93
C TYR A 565 -11.35 9.77 27.27
N ARG A 566 -12.22 10.05 26.28
CA ARG A 566 -13.55 10.68 26.52
C ARG A 566 -14.69 9.78 26.07
N PHE A 567 -15.35 9.14 27.04
CA PHE A 567 -16.47 8.21 26.82
C PHE A 567 -17.85 8.84 27.01
N THR A 568 -17.94 10.02 27.64
CA THR A 568 -19.23 10.66 27.94
C THR A 568 -19.82 11.32 26.70
N LYS A 569 -20.96 10.82 26.23
CA LYS A 569 -21.61 11.23 24.97
C LYS A 569 -22.02 12.70 24.90
N THR A 570 -22.30 13.31 26.05
CA THR A 570 -22.81 14.69 26.13
C THR A 570 -21.73 15.74 26.16
N VAL A 571 -20.44 15.36 26.17
CA VAL A 571 -19.34 16.33 26.15
C VAL A 571 -19.19 16.83 24.72
N PRO A 572 -19.49 18.10 24.44
CA PRO A 572 -19.40 18.64 23.10
C PRO A 572 -17.94 18.80 22.69
N TRP A 573 -17.70 18.81 21.38
CA TRP A 573 -16.51 19.42 20.82
C TRP A 573 -16.56 20.93 21.09
N THR A 574 -15.45 21.52 21.57
CA THR A 574 -15.32 22.98 21.71
C THR A 574 -14.22 23.54 20.82
N ASP A 575 -13.08 22.86 20.78
CA ASP A 575 -11.91 23.17 19.97
C ASP A 575 -11.04 21.92 19.85
N ASP A 576 -9.92 22.03 19.14
CA ASP A 576 -8.99 20.92 18.89
C ASP A 576 -8.32 20.40 20.18
N ASP A 577 -8.21 21.23 21.23
CA ASP A 577 -7.65 20.84 22.53
C ASP A 577 -8.70 20.14 23.42
N ALA A 578 -9.99 20.35 23.14
CA ALA A 578 -11.12 19.75 23.82
C ALA A 578 -12.15 19.19 22.83
N PRO A 579 -11.82 18.07 22.15
CA PRO A 579 -12.64 17.57 21.04
C PRO A 579 -13.91 16.82 21.47
N GLY A 580 -14.14 16.66 22.77
CA GLY A 580 -15.38 16.11 23.31
C GLY A 580 -15.47 14.57 23.27
N PHE A 581 -16.67 14.04 23.09
CA PHE A 581 -16.92 12.60 23.01
C PHE A 581 -16.13 11.94 21.87
N GLY A 582 -15.46 10.81 22.15
CA GLY A 582 -14.63 10.11 21.17
C GLY A 582 -13.17 10.56 21.15
N ALA A 583 -12.81 11.62 21.90
CA ALA A 583 -11.43 12.08 22.00
C ALA A 583 -10.47 10.96 22.42
N SER A 584 -9.38 10.85 21.67
CA SER A 584 -8.35 9.84 21.83
C SER A 584 -6.98 10.49 21.91
N HIS A 585 -6.04 9.83 22.57
CA HIS A 585 -4.66 10.29 22.61
C HIS A 585 -4.06 10.25 21.19
N ALA A 586 -3.02 11.05 20.96
CA ALA A 586 -2.26 11.10 19.70
C ALA A 586 -0.95 10.29 19.77
N SER A 587 -0.87 9.32 20.67
CA SER A 587 0.35 8.57 21.00
C SER A 587 0.84 7.65 19.89
N ASN A 588 0.01 7.32 18.90
CA ASN A 588 0.27 6.29 17.89
C ASN A 588 0.12 6.80 16.44
N GLU A 589 -0.14 8.09 16.22
CA GLU A 589 -0.38 8.66 14.88
C GLU A 589 0.76 8.40 13.87
N SER A 590 2.00 8.22 14.33
CA SER A 590 3.16 7.93 13.48
C SER A 590 3.55 6.45 13.43
N GLU A 591 2.77 5.58 14.05
CA GLU A 591 3.09 4.15 14.16
C GLU A 591 2.32 3.31 13.14
N VAL A 592 3.00 2.27 12.64
CA VAL A 592 2.36 1.22 11.85
C VAL A 592 2.01 0.08 12.80
N VAL A 593 0.73 -0.08 13.10
CA VAL A 593 0.23 -1.13 14.00
C VAL A 593 0.13 -2.44 13.22
N ARG A 594 0.79 -3.51 13.67
CA ARG A 594 0.65 -4.82 13.01
C ARG A 594 -0.73 -5.43 13.24
N GLY A 595 -1.27 -6.04 12.22
CA GLY A 595 -2.51 -6.81 12.23
C GLY A 595 -2.27 -8.29 11.94
N ASN A 596 -3.32 -8.96 11.45
CA ASN A 596 -3.23 -10.35 11.01
C ASN A 596 -2.41 -10.45 9.72
N THR A 597 -1.25 -11.12 9.78
CA THR A 597 -0.36 -11.29 8.64
C THR A 597 -0.78 -12.43 7.70
N PHE A 598 -1.66 -13.31 8.20
CA PHE A 598 -2.06 -14.57 7.56
C PHE A 598 -0.87 -15.48 7.19
N ASP A 599 0.23 -15.43 7.96
CA ASP A 599 1.49 -16.11 7.63
C ASP A 599 2.12 -16.84 8.84
N PHE A 600 1.25 -17.30 9.74
CA PHE A 600 1.68 -17.97 10.98
C PHE A 600 2.17 -19.40 10.72
N ALA A 601 1.71 -20.06 9.65
CA ALA A 601 2.13 -21.40 9.27
C ALA A 601 3.65 -21.49 9.01
N PHE A 602 4.26 -20.47 8.40
CA PHE A 602 5.72 -20.39 8.23
C PHE A 602 6.44 -20.31 9.58
N THR A 603 5.99 -19.40 10.45
CA THR A 603 6.60 -19.15 11.77
C THR A 603 6.61 -20.41 12.64
N HIS A 604 5.47 -21.10 12.73
CA HIS A 604 5.37 -22.37 13.45
C HIS A 604 6.12 -23.49 12.75
N GLY A 605 6.01 -23.56 11.42
CA GLY A 605 6.72 -24.51 10.58
C GLY A 605 8.23 -24.52 10.78
N LYS A 606 8.85 -23.34 10.98
CA LYS A 606 10.27 -23.21 11.32
C LYS A 606 10.61 -23.92 12.63
N SER A 607 9.80 -23.71 13.66
CA SER A 607 9.98 -24.37 14.97
C SER A 607 9.79 -25.89 14.87
N ILE A 608 8.84 -26.34 14.04
CA ILE A 608 8.57 -27.76 13.79
C ILE A 608 9.75 -28.43 13.05
N LEU A 609 10.29 -27.78 12.02
CA LEU A 609 11.47 -28.27 11.31
C LEU A 609 12.70 -28.34 12.21
N ASP A 610 12.94 -27.31 13.02
CA ASP A 610 14.06 -27.28 13.99
C ASP A 610 13.94 -28.41 15.02
N ALA A 611 12.72 -28.83 15.35
CA ALA A 611 12.46 -30.00 16.20
C ALA A 611 12.68 -31.36 15.48
N GLY A 612 12.87 -31.36 14.16
CA GLY A 612 13.13 -32.54 13.33
C GLY A 612 11.89 -33.25 12.79
N TYR A 613 10.76 -32.55 12.69
CA TYR A 613 9.51 -33.08 12.12
C TYR A 613 9.23 -32.41 10.78
N SER A 614 8.75 -33.17 9.79
CA SER A 614 8.16 -32.55 8.59
C SER A 614 6.77 -32.00 8.92
N PHE A 615 6.31 -31.01 8.15
CA PHE A 615 4.96 -30.47 8.33
C PHE A 615 4.34 -30.05 7.01
N ALA A 616 3.02 -29.96 7.03
CA ALA A 616 2.18 -29.38 5.99
C ALA A 616 1.08 -28.56 6.66
N SER A 617 0.49 -27.60 5.96
CA SER A 617 -0.56 -26.76 6.55
C SER A 617 -1.81 -26.65 5.69
N VAL A 618 -2.94 -26.47 6.37
CA VAL A 618 -4.27 -26.33 5.78
C VAL A 618 -5.04 -25.23 6.49
N SER A 619 -6.02 -24.65 5.80
CA SER A 619 -7.01 -23.77 6.43
C SER A 619 -7.90 -24.55 7.39
N ASP A 620 -8.50 -23.84 8.34
CA ASP A 620 -9.52 -24.40 9.21
C ASP A 620 -10.72 -24.94 8.41
N GLU A 621 -11.17 -24.28 7.34
CA GLU A 621 -12.32 -24.77 6.58
C GLU A 621 -12.05 -26.10 5.87
N VAL A 622 -10.80 -26.35 5.47
CA VAL A 622 -10.40 -27.68 4.97
C VAL A 622 -10.47 -28.71 6.09
N PHE A 623 -9.90 -28.40 7.24
CA PHE A 623 -9.89 -29.29 8.40
C PHE A 623 -11.32 -29.64 8.84
N GLU A 624 -12.16 -28.62 9.01
CA GLU A 624 -13.56 -28.71 9.43
C GLU A 624 -14.45 -29.51 8.45
N SER A 625 -14.13 -29.46 7.15
CA SER A 625 -14.97 -30.08 6.12
C SER A 625 -15.17 -31.58 6.30
N SER A 626 -14.30 -32.26 7.07
CA SER A 626 -14.30 -33.72 7.26
C SER A 626 -14.21 -34.54 5.97
N GLN A 627 -13.79 -33.91 4.86
CA GLN A 627 -13.72 -34.57 3.55
C GLN A 627 -12.40 -35.33 3.33
N ARG A 628 -11.42 -35.14 4.22
CA ARG A 628 -10.06 -35.67 4.12
C ARG A 628 -9.71 -36.56 5.31
N SER A 629 -8.72 -37.44 5.13
CA SER A 629 -8.16 -38.25 6.21
C SER A 629 -6.86 -37.64 6.71
N TRP A 630 -6.81 -37.33 7.99
CA TRP A 630 -5.63 -36.77 8.65
C TRP A 630 -4.71 -37.83 9.29
N SER A 631 -4.95 -39.12 9.00
CA SER A 631 -4.27 -40.26 9.64
C SER A 631 -2.76 -40.33 9.45
N GLN A 632 -2.21 -39.57 8.50
CA GLN A 632 -0.76 -39.47 8.28
C GLN A 632 -0.06 -38.51 9.25
N TYR A 633 -0.83 -37.68 9.97
CA TYR A 633 -0.32 -36.71 10.94
C TYR A 633 -0.57 -37.23 12.35
N ALA A 634 0.49 -37.30 13.16
CA ALA A 634 0.39 -37.79 14.53
C ALA A 634 0.07 -36.67 15.52
N VAL A 635 0.38 -35.42 15.16
CA VAL A 635 0.21 -34.23 15.99
C VAL A 635 -0.43 -33.14 15.15
N LEU A 636 -1.33 -32.39 15.77
CA LEU A 636 -1.95 -31.20 15.21
C LEU A 636 -1.41 -29.94 15.93
N ASP A 637 -1.00 -28.94 15.17
CA ASP A 637 -0.75 -27.58 15.65
C ASP A 637 -1.88 -26.65 15.17
N LEU A 638 -2.77 -26.27 16.08
CA LEU A 638 -3.94 -25.44 15.77
C LEU A 638 -3.65 -23.97 16.10
N LEU A 639 -3.60 -23.12 15.08
CA LEU A 639 -3.23 -21.72 15.20
C LEU A 639 -4.46 -20.84 15.38
N LEU A 640 -4.84 -20.53 16.61
CA LEU A 640 -6.00 -19.67 16.89
C LEU A 640 -5.65 -18.19 17.08
N GLY A 641 -4.41 -17.80 17.38
CA GLY A 641 -4.06 -16.37 17.55
C GLY A 641 -5.05 -15.59 18.44
N GLU A 642 -5.62 -14.51 17.90
CA GLU A 642 -6.70 -13.72 18.52
C GLU A 642 -8.12 -14.09 18.03
N GLU A 643 -8.31 -15.30 17.49
CA GLU A 643 -9.60 -15.77 16.97
C GLU A 643 -10.69 -15.63 18.05
N LYS A 644 -11.73 -14.88 17.71
CA LYS A 644 -12.79 -14.49 18.64
C LYS A 644 -14.03 -14.11 17.85
N ARG A 645 -15.16 -14.69 18.27
CA ARG A 645 -16.47 -14.42 17.66
C ARG A 645 -16.73 -12.92 17.62
N THR A 646 -16.81 -12.37 16.42
CA THR A 646 -16.93 -10.92 16.20
C THR A 646 -18.23 -10.61 15.45
N PRO A 647 -19.23 -9.97 16.09
CA PRO A 647 -20.46 -9.57 15.42
C PRO A 647 -20.23 -8.40 14.45
N TRP A 648 -21.14 -8.22 13.49
CA TRP A 648 -21.23 -6.98 12.72
C TRP A 648 -21.98 -5.90 13.52
N PRO A 649 -21.62 -4.60 13.43
CA PRO A 649 -22.19 -3.55 14.29
C PRO A 649 -23.73 -3.49 14.36
N LYS A 650 -24.42 -3.82 13.26
CA LYS A 650 -25.89 -3.86 13.14
C LYS A 650 -26.47 -5.26 12.94
N GLY A 651 -25.64 -6.30 12.97
CA GLY A 651 -26.06 -7.70 12.82
C GLY A 651 -26.76 -8.03 11.50
N VAL A 652 -26.52 -7.26 10.43
CA VAL A 652 -27.05 -7.56 9.09
C VAL A 652 -26.39 -8.82 8.52
N SER A 653 -25.07 -8.86 8.57
CA SER A 653 -24.26 -10.05 8.30
C SER A 653 -24.09 -10.90 9.57
N PRO A 654 -23.94 -12.24 9.45
CA PRO A 654 -23.74 -13.12 10.60
C PRO A 654 -22.41 -12.82 11.31
N PRO A 655 -22.29 -13.09 12.63
CA PRO A 655 -20.99 -13.08 13.31
C PRO A 655 -20.00 -14.04 12.66
N GLN A 656 -18.72 -13.67 12.69
CA GLN A 656 -17.61 -14.46 12.14
C GLN A 656 -16.60 -14.79 13.23
N TYR A 657 -15.60 -15.61 12.89
CA TYR A 657 -14.42 -15.88 13.71
C TYR A 657 -14.70 -16.62 15.04
N ASP A 658 -15.65 -17.55 15.02
CA ASP A 658 -15.86 -18.44 16.16
C ASP A 658 -14.57 -19.25 16.39
N ALA A 659 -13.94 -19.16 17.56
CA ALA A 659 -12.68 -19.86 17.83
C ALA A 659 -12.81 -21.39 17.92
N PHE A 660 -14.00 -21.89 18.28
CA PHE A 660 -14.30 -23.33 18.40
C PHE A 660 -15.70 -23.63 17.86
N PRO A 661 -15.94 -23.46 16.55
CA PRO A 661 -17.22 -23.78 15.95
C PRO A 661 -17.48 -25.30 16.08
N PHE A 662 -18.73 -25.71 15.90
CA PHE A 662 -19.08 -27.13 16.04
C PHE A 662 -18.29 -28.06 15.09
N PRO A 663 -18.13 -27.73 13.80
CA PRO A 663 -17.35 -28.57 12.86
C PRO A 663 -15.90 -28.78 13.32
N LEU A 664 -15.20 -27.73 13.78
CA LEU A 664 -13.85 -27.85 14.31
C LEU A 664 -13.78 -28.80 15.51
N ARG A 665 -14.69 -28.62 16.48
CA ARG A 665 -14.73 -29.48 17.67
C ARG A 665 -14.97 -30.95 17.34
N ASP A 666 -15.86 -31.23 16.38
CA ASP A 666 -16.14 -32.59 15.95
C ASP A 666 -14.93 -33.25 15.26
N GLU A 667 -14.23 -32.51 14.39
CA GLU A 667 -13.04 -33.05 13.72
C GLU A 667 -11.85 -33.20 14.69
N LEU A 668 -11.65 -32.27 15.63
CA LEU A 668 -10.68 -32.41 16.71
C LEU A 668 -10.95 -33.67 17.55
N GLU A 669 -12.21 -33.93 17.90
CA GLU A 669 -12.58 -35.13 18.65
C GLU A 669 -12.30 -36.42 17.83
N ARG A 670 -12.56 -36.41 16.52
CA ARG A 670 -12.23 -37.54 15.64
C ARG A 670 -10.74 -37.75 15.50
N PHE A 671 -9.95 -36.68 15.36
CA PHE A 671 -8.49 -36.74 15.30
C PHE A 671 -7.93 -37.37 16.58
N SER A 672 -8.38 -36.89 17.74
CA SER A 672 -7.98 -37.43 19.05
C SER A 672 -8.39 -38.90 19.24
N ARG A 673 -9.62 -39.28 18.88
CA ARG A 673 -10.10 -40.68 18.98
C ARG A 673 -9.31 -41.66 18.11
N ARG A 674 -8.63 -41.18 17.06
CA ARG A 674 -7.74 -42.00 16.20
C ARG A 674 -6.32 -42.11 16.74
N GLY A 675 -6.03 -41.52 17.90
CA GLY A 675 -4.72 -41.52 18.54
C GLY A 675 -3.82 -40.35 18.15
N GLY A 676 -4.36 -39.34 17.45
CA GLY A 676 -3.68 -38.07 17.22
C GLY A 676 -3.53 -37.29 18.52
N GLY A 677 -2.36 -36.66 18.69
CA GLY A 677 -1.98 -35.86 19.85
C GLY A 677 -2.23 -34.38 19.69
#